data_AF-A0AAD5DRU3-F1
#
_entry.id   AF-A0AAD5DRU3-F1
#
_cell.length_a   1.000
_cell.length_b   1.000
_cell.length_c   1.000
_cell.angle_alpha   90.00
_cell.angle_beta   90.00
_cell.angle_gamma   90.00
#
_symmetry.space_group_name_H-M   'P 1'
#
loop_
_entity.id
_entity.type
_entity.pdbx_description
1 polymer ?
#
loop_
_entity_poly.entity_id
_entity_poly.type
_entity_poly.pdbx_seq_one_letter_code
_entity_poly.pdbx_strand_id
1 'polypeptide(L)'
;MAAAAVDHTTDWVVPPSDDGWVLSHDALRLDMEDLQRLLDALSAQARALCNRWCHVGRPELAWRYHAHMLTVHHDTEEQLYFPLLRTRFEVPDKQSADHDRILQLIKECDAKFDAAAADPAAAAQQLGSLKASFDQFRKLCTEHYREEEVDTLPLIRRHFTPEEVRPTARQISKAYGLMDMGNYLRPMTPEHRTAWMTRVKMPLPVQWIMALQVWRYHRAVVDPLERAIAHAQATGPHAVREGESRDCCGDHELICGLFPHLCGTSNGHPPLKMVHLTAAAPAGPAQDGAPGRPLQLGVVLSGGQASGGHNVIIGLHDYLQRWHPGSTLVGFLGGPAGVMNNQYKACAQHNLDGIVIIGGDDSNTNAAVMAEHFLAQGIKTRVVGVPKTIDGDLKNADVPISFGFDTACKVFSESIGNIAIDAMSAKKYYHFIKRTRRHARCCCYLVCCGAVFEAEHVCLQQPQDSRMQIQVALICEEVAANRWGLKDVVRQVADVIAQRAAEGRNYGVVLIPEGLVEHVHDVSTLIAELNELLAHGMPAVDEEAIAASLTPESAEVFAQLPPGIRSELLAERDPHGNVQVSHIETEKLLIKLVAAELARRKVAGAYKGKFASLAHFFGYEGRCSLPSNFDATYCNALGQAAGALVATKQTGVMATVAELQLPATQWTVGGTPLLSMMHLERRAGRDKPVIKKALVDLEGPAFKAFDSWRGQWAAQDWCRSPGPIQFDSSSFGDVACISLALERNHGMPIRLKGSGDGAAGVARREE
;
A
#
# COMPACT_ATOMS: atom_id res chain seq x y z
N MET A 1 -37.53 18.75 66.99
CA MET A 1 -36.41 19.55 66.45
C MET A 1 -35.50 18.59 65.69
N ALA A 2 -35.64 18.49 64.36
CA ALA A 2 -34.68 17.75 63.56
C ALA A 2 -33.34 18.50 63.62
N ALA A 3 -32.26 17.81 63.97
CA ALA A 3 -30.92 18.38 63.92
C ALA A 3 -30.69 18.95 62.52
N ALA A 4 -30.24 20.19 62.42
CA ALA A 4 -29.90 20.79 61.14
C ALA A 4 -28.88 19.88 60.43
N ALA A 5 -29.23 19.35 59.26
CA ALA A 5 -28.31 18.55 58.46
C ALA A 5 -27.05 19.37 58.22
N VAL A 6 -25.89 18.84 58.64
CA VAL A 6 -24.60 19.47 58.41
C VAL A 6 -24.37 19.53 56.90
N ASP A 7 -24.07 20.73 56.39
CA ASP A 7 -23.78 20.93 54.98
C ASP A 7 -22.30 20.63 54.73
N HIS A 8 -22.04 19.57 53.99
CA HIS A 8 -20.70 19.09 53.68
C HIS A 8 -20.13 19.66 52.37
N THR A 9 -20.81 20.60 51.71
CA THR A 9 -20.42 21.07 50.37
C THR A 9 -18.96 21.58 50.32
N THR A 10 -18.49 22.22 51.40
CA THR A 10 -17.11 22.73 51.52
C THR A 10 -16.05 21.66 51.78
N ASP A 11 -16.45 20.45 52.16
CA ASP A 11 -15.54 19.33 52.46
C ASP A 11 -14.98 18.70 51.16
N TRP A 12 -15.62 18.98 50.01
CA TRP A 12 -15.24 18.44 48.71
C TRP A 12 -14.16 19.29 48.04
N VAL A 13 -12.95 18.72 47.90
CA VAL A 13 -11.77 19.39 47.31
C VAL A 13 -11.81 19.45 45.77
N VAL A 14 -12.59 18.56 45.15
CA VAL A 14 -12.80 18.53 43.70
C VAL A 14 -14.02 19.41 43.38
N PRO A 15 -13.98 20.29 42.36
CA PRO A 15 -15.17 21.04 41.97
C PRO A 15 -16.23 20.08 41.38
N PRO A 16 -17.53 20.42 41.42
CA PRO A 16 -18.59 19.55 40.88
C PRO A 16 -18.35 19.12 39.43
N SER A 17 -17.82 20.01 38.59
CA SER A 17 -17.51 19.72 37.17
C SER A 17 -16.40 18.68 36.97
N ASP A 18 -15.56 18.45 37.97
CA ASP A 18 -14.44 17.50 37.91
C ASP A 18 -14.75 16.21 38.71
N ASP A 19 -15.99 16.05 39.19
CA ASP A 19 -16.41 14.87 39.92
C ASP A 19 -16.41 13.64 39.01
N GLY A 20 -16.02 12.48 39.55
CA GLY A 20 -15.96 11.24 38.77
C GLY A 20 -17.30 10.88 38.12
N TRP A 21 -18.42 11.26 38.74
CA TRP A 21 -19.75 11.09 38.17
C TRP A 21 -19.93 11.96 36.90
N VAL A 22 -19.66 13.26 36.99
CA VAL A 22 -19.77 14.20 35.85
C VAL A 22 -18.82 13.81 34.71
N LEU A 23 -17.59 13.41 35.05
CA LEU A 23 -16.60 12.99 34.05
C LEU A 23 -17.02 11.74 33.28
N SER A 24 -17.76 10.84 33.92
CA SER A 24 -18.33 9.67 33.24
C SER A 24 -19.43 10.08 32.26
N HIS A 25 -20.31 11.02 32.64
CA HIS A 25 -21.31 11.58 31.74
C HIS A 25 -20.69 12.35 30.57
N ASP A 26 -19.63 13.13 30.80
CA ASP A 26 -18.93 13.84 29.72
C ASP A 26 -18.35 12.87 28.69
N ALA A 27 -17.80 11.74 29.13
CA ALA A 27 -17.29 10.72 28.24
C ALA A 27 -18.40 10.03 27.43
N LEU A 28 -19.57 9.81 28.04
CA LEU A 28 -20.76 9.26 27.39
C LEU A 28 -21.37 10.25 26.40
N ARG A 29 -21.44 11.55 26.74
CA ARG A 29 -21.87 12.62 25.84
C ARG A 29 -20.98 12.72 24.61
N LEU A 30 -19.67 12.70 24.80
CA LEU A 30 -18.71 12.75 23.70
C LEU A 30 -18.93 11.58 22.73
N ASP A 31 -19.14 10.36 23.24
CA ASP A 31 -19.47 9.20 22.40
C ASP A 31 -20.80 9.38 21.64
N MET A 32 -21.82 9.94 22.29
CA MET A 32 -23.09 10.22 21.63
C MET A 32 -22.96 11.28 20.53
N GLU A 33 -22.14 12.31 20.74
CA GLU A 33 -21.85 13.34 19.73
C GLU A 33 -21.10 12.76 18.53
N ASP A 34 -20.08 11.94 18.78
CA ASP A 34 -19.30 11.23 17.77
C ASP A 34 -20.19 10.33 16.90
N LEU A 35 -21.04 9.51 17.54
CA LEU A 35 -22.02 8.66 16.85
C LEU A 35 -23.06 9.48 16.09
N GLN A 36 -23.52 10.61 16.62
CA GLN A 36 -24.44 11.51 15.92
C GLN A 36 -23.79 12.07 14.65
N ARG A 37 -22.55 12.58 14.73
CA ARG A 37 -21.81 13.12 13.58
C ARG A 37 -21.68 12.09 12.48
N LEU A 38 -21.42 10.83 12.84
CA LEU A 38 -21.40 9.73 11.89
C LEU A 38 -22.77 9.48 11.26
N LEU A 39 -23.83 9.33 12.06
CA LEU A 39 -25.17 9.05 11.54
C LEU A 39 -25.68 10.18 10.63
N ASP A 40 -25.37 11.43 10.96
CA ASP A 40 -25.68 12.60 10.13
C ASP A 40 -24.91 12.58 8.81
N ALA A 41 -23.60 12.31 8.86
CA ALA A 41 -22.76 12.18 7.66
C ALA A 41 -23.22 11.02 6.75
N LEU A 42 -23.60 9.88 7.36
CA LEU A 42 -24.16 8.74 6.63
C LEU A 42 -25.52 9.08 6.02
N SER A 43 -26.36 9.83 6.74
CA SER A 43 -27.71 10.19 6.28
C SER A 43 -27.65 11.14 5.08
N ALA A 44 -26.68 12.06 5.05
CA ALA A 44 -26.45 12.96 3.92
C ALA A 44 -26.06 12.22 2.62
N GLN A 45 -25.51 11.00 2.71
CA GLN A 45 -25.07 10.19 1.56
C GLN A 45 -25.86 8.88 1.40
N ALA A 46 -27.06 8.75 1.98
CA ALA A 46 -27.80 7.49 2.14
C ALA A 46 -27.93 6.63 0.85
N ARG A 47 -27.95 7.22 -0.36
CA ARG A 47 -28.00 6.46 -1.62
C ARG A 47 -26.65 5.89 -2.09
N ALA A 48 -25.53 6.48 -1.69
CA ALA A 48 -24.20 6.08 -2.14
C ALA A 48 -23.52 5.07 -1.18
N LEU A 49 -24.10 4.84 0.01
CA LEU A 49 -23.49 4.09 1.10
C LEU A 49 -23.92 2.61 1.19
N CYS A 50 -24.80 2.13 0.31
CA CYS A 50 -25.29 0.75 0.30
C CYS A 50 -24.20 -0.34 0.22
N ASN A 51 -22.95 0.01 -0.12
CA ASN A 51 -21.81 -0.93 -0.16
C ASN A 51 -20.74 -0.63 0.90
N ARG A 52 -20.95 0.34 1.79
CA ARG A 52 -19.88 0.96 2.60
C ARG A 52 -20.00 0.77 4.11
N TRP A 53 -21.08 0.20 4.64
CA TRP A 53 -21.22 -0.06 6.07
C TRP A 53 -20.03 -0.85 6.66
N CYS A 54 -19.50 -1.81 5.90
CA CYS A 54 -18.30 -2.59 6.26
C CYS A 54 -16.96 -1.85 6.12
N HIS A 55 -16.91 -0.75 5.35
CA HIS A 55 -15.69 0.05 5.08
C HIS A 55 -15.57 1.30 5.97
N VAL A 56 -16.63 1.67 6.69
CA VAL A 56 -16.79 2.90 7.50
C VAL A 56 -16.35 2.67 8.96
N GLY A 57 -15.40 1.77 9.21
CA GLY A 57 -14.79 1.66 10.54
C GLY A 57 -15.63 0.97 11.62
N ARG A 58 -16.62 0.14 11.22
CA ARG A 58 -17.51 -0.61 12.12
C ARG A 58 -18.28 0.29 13.10
N PRO A 59 -19.28 1.05 12.63
CA PRO A 59 -20.16 1.86 13.48
C PRO A 59 -20.73 1.09 14.68
N GLU A 60 -21.01 -0.20 14.48
CA GLU A 60 -21.48 -1.12 15.52
C GLU A 60 -20.48 -1.32 16.66
N LEU A 61 -19.17 -1.20 16.41
CA LEU A 61 -18.14 -1.30 17.45
C LEU A 61 -18.15 -0.06 18.35
N ALA A 62 -18.25 1.13 17.76
CA ALA A 62 -18.37 2.39 18.51
C ALA A 62 -19.64 2.39 19.38
N TRP A 63 -20.76 1.96 18.80
CA TRP A 63 -22.02 1.80 19.51
C TRP A 63 -21.93 0.78 20.66
N ARG A 64 -21.38 -0.43 20.41
CA ARG A 64 -21.24 -1.47 21.45
C ARG A 64 -20.37 -1.02 22.60
N TYR A 65 -19.33 -0.23 22.31
CA TYR A 65 -18.50 0.35 23.35
C TYR A 65 -19.29 1.32 24.24
N HIS A 66 -20.00 2.25 23.60
CA HIS A 66 -20.85 3.20 24.30
C HIS A 66 -21.92 2.50 25.14
N ALA A 67 -22.64 1.55 24.55
CA ALA A 67 -23.66 0.76 25.23
C ALA A 67 -23.10 -0.02 26.43
N HIS A 68 -21.89 -0.60 26.30
CA HIS A 68 -21.23 -1.27 27.41
C HIS A 68 -20.90 -0.31 28.56
N MET A 69 -20.27 0.83 28.25
CA MET A 69 -19.91 1.84 29.25
C MET A 69 -21.14 2.39 29.98
N LEU A 70 -22.20 2.69 29.23
CA LEU A 70 -23.46 3.18 29.79
C LEU A 70 -24.16 2.14 30.69
N THR A 71 -24.13 0.87 30.28
CA THR A 71 -24.73 -0.21 31.07
C THR A 71 -23.99 -0.38 32.40
N VAL A 72 -22.65 -0.41 32.37
CA VAL A 72 -21.84 -0.49 33.60
C VAL A 72 -22.08 0.74 34.48
N HIS A 73 -22.26 1.91 33.88
CA HIS A 73 -22.58 3.14 34.59
C HIS A 73 -23.89 3.07 35.37
N HIS A 74 -25.02 2.84 34.68
CA HIS A 74 -26.31 2.73 35.36
C HIS A 74 -26.38 1.54 36.33
N ASP A 75 -25.72 0.40 36.03
CA ASP A 75 -25.63 -0.73 36.95
C ASP A 75 -24.94 -0.32 38.26
N THR A 76 -23.86 0.48 38.18
CA THR A 76 -23.19 0.98 39.39
C THR A 76 -24.04 1.99 40.15
N GLU A 77 -24.89 2.75 39.47
CA GLU A 77 -25.81 3.68 40.13
C GLU A 77 -26.88 2.94 40.91
N GLU A 78 -27.54 1.98 40.28
CA GLU A 78 -28.59 1.17 40.89
C GLU A 78 -28.09 0.31 42.05
N GLN A 79 -26.92 -0.30 41.89
CA GLN A 79 -26.41 -1.27 42.86
C GLN A 79 -25.62 -0.63 44.01
N LEU A 80 -25.00 0.54 43.78
CA LEU A 80 -24.04 1.11 44.71
C LEU A 80 -24.40 2.54 45.14
N TYR A 81 -24.68 3.46 44.20
CA TYR A 81 -24.97 4.85 44.55
C TYR A 81 -26.37 5.04 45.13
N PHE A 82 -27.45 4.67 44.42
CA PHE A 82 -28.81 4.89 44.91
C PHE A 82 -29.09 4.22 46.27
N PRO A 83 -28.59 3.01 46.58
CA PRO A 83 -28.69 2.45 47.93
C PRO A 83 -28.01 3.31 48.99
N LEU A 84 -26.84 3.91 48.69
CA LEU A 84 -26.18 4.86 49.58
C LEU A 84 -27.02 6.13 49.76
N LEU A 85 -27.55 6.71 48.68
CA LEU A 85 -28.34 7.94 48.73
C LEU A 85 -29.63 7.77 49.54
N ARG A 86 -30.33 6.64 49.35
CA ARG A 86 -31.55 6.27 50.08
C ARG A 86 -31.35 6.16 51.60
N THR A 87 -30.11 6.13 52.10
CA THR A 87 -29.84 6.21 53.55
C THR A 87 -30.09 7.60 54.15
N ARG A 88 -30.10 8.67 53.33
CA ARG A 88 -30.24 10.06 53.80
C ARG A 88 -31.38 10.85 53.15
N PHE A 89 -31.78 10.50 51.93
CA PHE A 89 -32.91 11.16 51.25
C PHE A 89 -33.59 10.23 50.25
N GLU A 90 -34.84 10.55 49.90
CA GLU A 90 -35.62 9.80 48.92
C GLU A 90 -35.10 10.12 47.51
N VAL A 91 -34.65 9.09 46.79
CA VAL A 91 -34.23 9.20 45.38
C VAL A 91 -35.49 9.04 44.52
N PRO A 92 -35.80 9.98 43.60
CA PRO A 92 -36.99 9.87 42.76
C PRO A 92 -37.02 8.58 41.95
N ASP A 93 -38.16 7.87 41.97
CA ASP A 93 -38.37 6.64 41.17
C ASP A 93 -38.15 6.87 39.65
N LYS A 94 -38.27 8.12 39.20
CA LYS A 94 -38.00 8.52 37.82
C LYS A 94 -36.61 8.11 37.35
N GLN A 95 -35.57 8.22 38.19
CA GLN A 95 -34.19 7.94 37.76
C GLN A 95 -34.03 6.46 37.39
N SER A 96 -34.52 5.55 38.23
CA SER A 96 -34.54 4.11 37.93
C SER A 96 -35.46 3.77 36.74
N ALA A 97 -36.60 4.46 36.60
CA ALA A 97 -37.48 4.26 35.45
C ALA A 97 -36.85 4.71 34.12
N ASP A 98 -36.06 5.79 34.15
CA ASP A 98 -35.29 6.26 33.00
C ASP A 98 -34.21 5.23 32.61
N HIS A 99 -33.53 4.60 33.58
CA HIS A 99 -32.59 3.49 33.32
C HIS A 99 -33.23 2.33 32.54
N ASP A 100 -34.42 1.87 32.98
CA ASP A 100 -35.16 0.81 32.29
C ASP A 100 -35.49 1.19 30.83
N ARG A 101 -35.92 2.45 30.62
CA ARG A 101 -36.23 2.95 29.28
C ARG A 101 -34.98 3.09 28.41
N ILE A 102 -33.86 3.54 28.98
CA ILE A 102 -32.58 3.63 28.28
C ILE A 102 -32.11 2.23 27.85
N LEU A 103 -32.18 1.22 28.73
CA LEU A 103 -31.84 -0.18 28.39
C LEU A 103 -32.71 -0.73 27.25
N GLN A 104 -34.00 -0.36 27.20
CA GLN A 104 -34.85 -0.72 26.08
C GLN A 104 -34.38 -0.07 24.76
N LEU A 105 -34.06 1.22 24.79
CA LEU A 105 -33.54 1.94 23.62
C LEU A 105 -32.17 1.42 23.17
N ILE A 106 -31.31 0.97 24.10
CA ILE A 106 -30.04 0.31 23.76
C ILE A 106 -30.31 -0.94 22.93
N LYS A 107 -31.23 -1.81 23.36
CA LYS A 107 -31.61 -3.03 22.61
C LYS A 107 -32.21 -2.72 21.25
N GLU A 108 -33.01 -1.66 21.14
CA GLU A 108 -33.58 -1.21 19.86
C GLU A 108 -32.47 -0.73 18.90
N CYS A 109 -31.50 0.03 19.40
CA CYS A 109 -30.35 0.49 18.62
C CYS A 109 -29.42 -0.68 18.24
N ASP A 110 -29.12 -1.62 19.16
CA ASP A 110 -28.32 -2.83 18.90
C ASP A 110 -28.86 -3.59 17.68
N ALA A 111 -30.16 -3.91 17.70
CA ALA A 111 -30.81 -4.64 16.62
C ALA A 111 -30.69 -3.90 15.27
N LYS A 112 -30.76 -2.56 15.29
CA LYS A 112 -30.68 -1.73 14.08
C LYS A 112 -29.24 -1.56 13.58
N PHE A 113 -28.26 -1.44 14.46
CA PHE A 113 -26.84 -1.45 14.09
C PHE A 113 -26.43 -2.80 13.50
N ASP A 114 -26.86 -3.91 14.13
CA ASP A 114 -26.58 -5.27 13.65
C ASP A 114 -27.26 -5.54 12.29
N ALA A 115 -28.52 -5.12 12.12
CA ALA A 115 -29.23 -5.28 10.86
C ALA A 115 -28.58 -4.48 9.72
N ALA A 116 -28.12 -3.25 9.99
CA ALA A 116 -27.44 -2.43 9.01
C ALA A 116 -26.04 -2.97 8.66
N ALA A 117 -25.37 -3.63 9.61
CA ALA A 117 -24.11 -4.34 9.36
C ALA A 117 -24.29 -5.63 8.55
N ALA A 118 -25.41 -6.34 8.73
CA ALA A 118 -25.68 -7.61 8.05
C ALA A 118 -26.08 -7.44 6.58
N ASP A 119 -26.86 -6.39 6.26
CA ASP A 119 -27.28 -6.08 4.89
C ASP A 119 -27.02 -4.61 4.55
N PRO A 120 -25.81 -4.31 4.03
CA PRO A 120 -25.46 -2.96 3.59
C PRO A 120 -26.44 -2.37 2.55
N ALA A 121 -27.07 -3.20 1.72
CA ALA A 121 -28.02 -2.72 0.71
C ALA A 121 -29.34 -2.24 1.35
N ALA A 122 -29.79 -2.89 2.43
CA ALA A 122 -30.93 -2.45 3.23
C ALA A 122 -30.57 -1.35 4.26
N ALA A 123 -29.29 -1.16 4.57
CA ALA A 123 -28.81 -0.21 5.58
C ALA A 123 -29.28 1.24 5.31
N ALA A 124 -29.38 1.67 4.05
CA ALA A 124 -29.89 2.99 3.71
C ALA A 124 -31.35 3.22 4.14
N GLN A 125 -32.20 2.19 4.03
CA GLN A 125 -33.58 2.24 4.48
C GLN A 125 -33.66 2.16 6.02
N GLN A 126 -32.75 1.41 6.63
CA GLN A 126 -32.68 1.26 8.09
C GLN A 126 -32.08 2.49 8.79
N LEU A 127 -31.21 3.25 8.11
CA LEU A 127 -30.49 4.39 8.68
C LEU A 127 -31.43 5.48 9.21
N GLY A 128 -32.53 5.76 8.50
CA GLY A 128 -33.53 6.72 8.99
C GLY A 128 -34.21 6.25 10.29
N SER A 129 -34.52 4.96 10.40
CA SER A 129 -35.09 4.35 11.60
C SER A 129 -34.09 4.24 12.75
N LEU A 130 -32.82 3.95 12.44
CA LEU A 130 -31.73 3.93 13.39
C LEU A 130 -31.50 5.33 13.97
N LYS A 131 -31.39 6.35 13.11
CA LYS A 131 -31.23 7.74 13.52
C LYS A 131 -32.35 8.19 14.44
N ALA A 132 -33.61 7.85 14.13
CA ALA A 132 -34.74 8.21 14.98
C ALA A 132 -34.65 7.57 16.38
N SER A 133 -34.30 6.28 16.49
CA SER A 133 -34.10 5.62 17.79
C SER A 133 -32.90 6.20 18.54
N PHE A 134 -31.81 6.50 17.83
CA PHE A 134 -30.62 7.10 18.42
C PHE A 134 -30.87 8.53 18.91
N ASP A 135 -31.63 9.34 18.16
CA ASP A 135 -32.04 10.68 18.57
C ASP A 135 -32.91 10.62 19.84
N GLN A 136 -33.82 9.64 19.95
CA GLN A 136 -34.62 9.41 21.16
C GLN A 136 -33.76 8.99 22.35
N PHE A 137 -32.84 8.05 22.16
CA PHE A 137 -31.86 7.61 23.15
C PHE A 137 -31.03 8.77 23.67
N ARG A 138 -30.40 9.53 22.76
CA ARG A 138 -29.55 10.67 23.10
C ARG A 138 -30.31 11.74 23.87
N LYS A 139 -31.54 12.04 23.47
CA LYS A 139 -32.39 12.99 24.18
C LYS A 139 -32.65 12.54 25.62
N LEU A 140 -33.06 11.30 25.82
CA LEU A 140 -33.35 10.75 27.16
C LEU A 140 -32.10 10.74 28.04
N CYS A 141 -30.96 10.26 27.54
CA CYS A 141 -29.70 10.28 28.27
C CYS A 141 -29.27 11.70 28.66
N THR A 142 -29.40 12.67 27.75
CA THR A 142 -29.01 14.07 28.02
C THR A 142 -29.89 14.70 29.11
N GLU A 143 -31.19 14.44 29.08
CA GLU A 143 -32.12 14.90 30.11
C GLU A 143 -31.82 14.23 31.45
N HIS A 144 -31.58 12.91 31.44
CA HIS A 144 -31.26 12.11 32.62
C HIS A 144 -29.96 12.55 33.31
N TYR A 145 -28.84 12.64 32.58
CA TYR A 145 -27.56 13.09 33.15
C TYR A 145 -27.65 14.49 33.75
N ARG A 146 -28.44 15.38 33.13
CA ARG A 146 -28.63 16.73 33.66
C ARG A 146 -29.32 16.70 35.02
N GLU A 147 -30.35 15.86 35.19
CA GLU A 147 -31.05 15.71 36.48
C GLU A 147 -30.11 15.15 37.55
N GLU A 148 -29.28 14.17 37.22
CA GLU A 148 -28.30 13.63 38.16
C GLU A 148 -27.24 14.66 38.58
N GLU A 149 -26.72 15.43 37.63
CA GLU A 149 -25.68 16.42 37.89
C GLU A 149 -26.19 17.68 38.60
N VAL A 150 -27.40 18.13 38.27
CA VAL A 150 -27.96 19.38 38.79
C VAL A 150 -28.77 19.15 40.06
N ASP A 151 -29.47 18.02 40.18
CA ASP A 151 -30.35 17.76 41.32
C ASP A 151 -29.71 16.79 42.31
N THR A 152 -29.09 15.70 41.83
CA THR A 152 -28.60 14.62 42.72
C THR A 152 -27.21 14.92 43.27
N LEU A 153 -26.25 15.35 42.45
CA LEU A 153 -24.88 15.63 42.87
C LEU A 153 -24.78 16.70 43.96
N PRO A 154 -25.53 17.82 43.92
CA PRO A 154 -25.52 18.79 45.02
C PRO A 154 -26.08 18.21 46.33
N LEU A 155 -27.07 17.33 46.27
CA LEU A 155 -27.59 16.63 47.45
C LEU A 155 -26.53 15.70 48.04
N ILE A 156 -25.77 15.00 47.20
CA ILE A 156 -24.65 14.17 47.66
C ILE A 156 -23.62 15.03 48.39
N ARG A 157 -23.19 16.12 47.77
CA ARG A 157 -22.16 16.99 48.33
C ARG A 157 -22.59 17.64 49.64
N ARG A 158 -23.86 18.02 49.72
CA ARG A 158 -24.45 18.61 50.92
C ARG A 158 -24.59 17.60 52.05
N HIS A 159 -25.02 16.38 51.74
CA HIS A 159 -25.43 15.41 52.75
C HIS A 159 -24.39 14.35 53.08
N PHE A 160 -23.31 14.20 52.32
CA PHE A 160 -22.25 13.21 52.58
C PHE A 160 -20.86 13.85 52.56
N THR A 161 -19.98 13.35 53.43
CA THR A 161 -18.56 13.69 53.36
C THR A 161 -17.84 12.88 52.28
N PRO A 162 -16.70 13.36 51.74
CA PRO A 162 -15.89 12.58 50.79
C PRO A 162 -15.40 11.24 51.35
N GLU A 163 -15.21 11.12 52.67
CA GLU A 163 -14.80 9.88 53.33
C GLU A 163 -15.90 8.82 53.34
N GLU A 164 -17.16 9.25 53.47
CA GLU A 164 -18.33 8.36 53.47
C GLU A 164 -18.62 7.78 52.08
N VAL A 165 -18.38 8.56 51.02
CA VAL A 165 -18.58 8.12 49.63
C VAL A 165 -17.41 7.27 49.10
N ARG A 166 -16.21 7.42 49.68
CA ARG A 166 -14.98 6.76 49.21
C ARG A 166 -15.08 5.22 49.08
N PRO A 167 -15.69 4.46 50.01
CA PRO A 167 -15.84 3.01 49.86
C PRO A 167 -16.68 2.64 48.63
N THR A 168 -17.78 3.36 48.41
CA THR A 168 -18.65 3.19 47.23
C THR A 168 -17.88 3.54 45.96
N ALA A 169 -17.19 4.68 45.93
CA ALA A 169 -16.36 5.06 44.79
C ALA A 169 -15.30 4.00 44.43
N ARG A 170 -14.68 3.34 45.43
CA ARG A 170 -13.74 2.23 45.19
C ARG A 170 -14.41 1.00 44.60
N GLN A 171 -15.64 0.67 45.03
CA GLN A 171 -16.41 -0.44 44.45
C GLN A 171 -16.78 -0.15 42.99
N ILE A 172 -17.14 1.10 42.68
CA ILE A 172 -17.42 1.56 41.33
C ILE A 172 -16.17 1.46 40.45
N SER A 173 -15.04 2.00 40.90
CA SER A 173 -13.77 1.86 40.14
C SER A 173 -13.39 0.40 39.87
N LYS A 174 -13.75 -0.52 40.77
CA LYS A 174 -13.53 -1.96 40.58
C LYS A 174 -14.50 -2.58 39.58
N ALA A 175 -15.76 -2.13 39.55
CA ALA A 175 -16.79 -2.62 38.65
C ALA A 175 -16.47 -2.28 37.18
N TYR A 176 -16.01 -1.06 36.91
CA TYR A 176 -15.55 -0.68 35.56
C TYR A 176 -14.21 -1.31 35.19
N GLY A 177 -13.31 -1.48 36.16
CA GLY A 177 -11.93 -1.90 35.88
C GLY A 177 -11.05 -0.75 35.39
N LEU A 178 -9.73 -0.92 35.59
CA LEU A 178 -8.76 0.17 35.45
C LEU A 178 -8.62 0.68 34.01
N MET A 179 -8.84 -0.19 33.01
CA MET A 179 -8.79 0.18 31.61
C MET A 179 -9.97 1.09 31.25
N ASP A 180 -11.20 0.70 31.55
CA ASP A 180 -12.39 1.46 31.16
C ASP A 180 -12.52 2.80 31.89
N MET A 181 -11.89 2.94 33.08
CA MET A 181 -11.71 4.24 33.73
C MET A 181 -10.90 5.24 32.90
N GLY A 182 -10.01 4.78 32.01
CA GLY A 182 -9.29 5.65 31.09
C GLY A 182 -10.22 6.48 30.18
N ASN A 183 -11.45 6.01 29.93
CA ASN A 183 -12.40 6.70 29.06
C ASN A 183 -12.88 8.04 29.60
N TYR A 184 -12.95 8.18 30.93
CA TYR A 184 -13.34 9.43 31.59
C TYR A 184 -12.40 10.59 31.28
N LEU A 185 -11.19 10.27 30.83
CA LEU A 185 -10.17 11.26 30.52
C LEU A 185 -10.24 11.73 29.06
N ARG A 186 -11.08 11.12 28.21
CA ARG A 186 -11.18 11.48 26.79
C ARG A 186 -11.70 12.90 26.53
N PRO A 187 -12.73 13.39 27.25
CA PRO A 187 -13.21 14.77 27.06
C PRO A 187 -12.22 15.83 27.55
N MET A 188 -11.26 15.45 28.41
CA MET A 188 -10.30 16.39 29.01
C MET A 188 -9.16 16.73 28.04
N THR A 189 -8.78 18.01 28.00
CA THR A 189 -7.51 18.40 27.37
C THR A 189 -6.32 17.81 28.14
N PRO A 190 -5.13 17.67 27.51
CA PRO A 190 -3.93 17.16 28.18
C PRO A 190 -3.58 17.92 29.46
N GLU A 191 -3.78 19.24 29.47
CA GLU A 191 -3.51 20.12 30.62
C GLU A 191 -4.51 19.86 31.75
N HIS A 192 -5.80 19.81 31.43
CA HIS A 192 -6.86 19.54 32.40
C HIS A 192 -6.71 18.15 33.02
N ARG A 193 -6.40 17.15 32.19
CA ARG A 193 -6.16 15.76 32.60
C ARG A 193 -5.01 15.67 33.60
N THR A 194 -3.89 16.34 33.32
CA THR A 194 -2.72 16.37 34.21
C THR A 194 -3.05 17.05 35.54
N ALA A 195 -3.76 18.19 35.50
CA ALA A 195 -4.19 18.91 36.69
C ALA A 195 -5.14 18.07 37.56
N TRP A 196 -6.11 17.38 36.93
CA TRP A 196 -7.05 16.51 37.62
C TRP A 196 -6.36 15.30 38.28
N MET A 197 -5.52 14.58 37.54
CA MET A 197 -4.77 13.43 38.07
C MET A 197 -3.87 13.82 39.25
N THR A 198 -3.29 15.01 39.21
CA THR A 198 -2.50 15.57 40.32
C THR A 198 -3.38 15.86 41.54
N ARG A 199 -4.54 16.48 41.33
CA ARG A 199 -5.48 16.85 42.42
C ARG A 199 -6.00 15.62 43.16
N VAL A 200 -6.33 14.54 42.43
CA VAL A 200 -6.81 13.28 43.02
C VAL A 200 -5.68 12.36 43.49
N LYS A 201 -4.41 12.80 43.40
CA LYS A 201 -3.20 12.07 43.81
C LYS A 201 -3.10 10.68 43.17
N MET A 202 -3.36 10.60 41.87
CA MET A 202 -3.37 9.34 41.14
C MET A 202 -1.96 8.72 41.03
N PRO A 203 -1.76 7.43 41.36
CA PRO A 203 -0.45 6.78 41.21
C PRO A 203 0.02 6.73 39.76
N LEU A 204 1.31 7.00 39.51
CA LEU A 204 1.89 6.99 38.15
C LEU A 204 1.57 5.73 37.31
N PRO A 205 1.63 4.49 37.85
CA PRO A 205 1.28 3.30 37.07
C PRO A 205 -0.18 3.31 36.58
N VAL A 206 -1.09 3.88 37.36
CA VAL A 206 -2.51 4.01 36.98
C VAL A 206 -2.68 5.05 35.88
N GLN A 207 -1.97 6.18 35.97
CA GLN A 207 -1.98 7.22 34.93
C GLN A 207 -1.56 6.64 33.57
N TRP A 208 -0.51 5.81 33.55
CA TRP A 208 -0.04 5.13 32.33
C TRP A 208 -1.09 4.19 31.74
N ILE A 209 -1.75 3.38 32.57
CA ILE A 209 -2.80 2.45 32.12
C ILE A 209 -3.99 3.21 31.53
N MET A 210 -4.44 4.27 32.19
CA MET A 210 -5.54 5.11 31.69
C MET A 210 -5.19 5.83 30.39
N ALA A 211 -3.96 6.36 30.27
CA ALA A 211 -3.48 6.99 29.03
C ALA A 211 -3.38 5.98 27.87
N LEU A 212 -2.94 4.74 28.15
CA LEU A 212 -2.91 3.66 27.17
C LEU A 212 -4.32 3.32 26.67
N GLN A 213 -5.33 3.31 27.54
CA GLN A 213 -6.70 3.09 27.10
C GLN A 213 -7.19 4.21 26.18
N VAL A 214 -6.96 5.49 26.52
CA VAL A 214 -7.34 6.62 25.67
C VAL A 214 -6.75 6.45 24.27
N TRP A 215 -5.45 6.13 24.19
CA TRP A 215 -4.80 5.85 22.91
C TRP A 215 -5.41 4.66 22.17
N ARG A 216 -5.69 3.54 22.85
CA ARG A 216 -6.34 2.36 22.27
C ARG A 216 -7.72 2.69 21.72
N TYR A 217 -8.50 3.48 22.45
CA TYR A 217 -9.85 3.90 22.05
C TYR A 217 -9.80 4.79 20.81
N HIS A 218 -8.92 5.79 20.79
CA HIS A 218 -8.74 6.64 19.60
C HIS A 218 -8.41 5.79 18.36
N ARG A 219 -7.46 4.87 18.49
CA ARG A 219 -7.05 4.02 17.36
C ARG A 219 -8.13 3.03 16.90
N ALA A 220 -8.89 2.46 17.84
CA ALA A 220 -9.87 1.42 17.55
C ALA A 220 -11.26 1.98 17.15
N VAL A 221 -11.60 3.19 17.60
CA VAL A 221 -12.95 3.75 17.47
C VAL A 221 -12.94 5.12 16.80
N VAL A 222 -12.19 6.09 17.33
CA VAL A 222 -12.23 7.49 16.83
C VAL A 222 -11.61 7.64 15.44
N ASP A 223 -10.41 7.11 15.18
CA ASP A 223 -9.75 7.27 13.87
C ASP A 223 -10.56 6.59 12.73
N PRO A 224 -11.10 5.37 12.92
CA PRO A 224 -12.04 4.80 11.94
C PRO A 224 -13.28 5.67 11.73
N LEU A 225 -13.86 6.21 12.79
CA LEU A 225 -15.03 7.08 12.75
C LEU A 225 -14.78 8.39 11.99
N GLU A 226 -13.68 9.08 12.29
CA GLU A 226 -13.31 10.33 11.61
C GLU A 226 -13.00 10.10 10.13
N ARG A 227 -12.35 8.98 9.79
CA ARG A 227 -12.16 8.59 8.38
C ARG A 227 -13.50 8.35 7.68
N ALA A 228 -14.42 7.69 8.37
CA ALA A 228 -15.78 7.45 7.88
C ALA A 228 -16.55 8.76 7.64
N ILE A 229 -16.50 9.69 8.58
CA ILE A 229 -17.12 11.02 8.48
C ILE A 229 -16.50 11.79 7.32
N ALA A 230 -15.17 11.91 7.25
CA ALA A 230 -14.47 12.60 6.16
C ALA A 230 -14.80 11.99 4.79
N HIS A 231 -14.87 10.65 4.72
CA HIS A 231 -15.28 9.94 3.52
C HIS A 231 -16.74 10.26 3.12
N ALA A 232 -17.64 10.32 4.10
CA ALA A 232 -19.05 10.68 3.94
C ALA A 232 -19.29 12.19 3.77
N GLN A 233 -18.28 13.04 3.95
CA GLN A 233 -18.35 14.48 3.73
C GLN A 233 -17.71 14.95 2.42
N ALA A 234 -16.94 14.09 1.72
CA ALA A 234 -16.34 14.51 0.45
C ALA A 234 -17.45 14.81 -0.59
N THR A 235 -17.49 16.06 -1.05
CA THR A 235 -18.51 16.61 -1.95
C THR A 235 -18.05 16.62 -3.41
N GLY A 236 -18.96 16.23 -4.30
CA GLY A 236 -18.87 16.49 -5.75
C GLY A 236 -18.01 15.53 -6.60
N PRO A 237 -18.32 15.40 -7.91
CA PRO A 237 -17.47 14.67 -8.86
C PRO A 237 -16.07 15.29 -8.95
N HIS A 238 -15.11 14.57 -9.52
CA HIS A 238 -13.76 15.10 -9.69
C HIS A 238 -13.73 16.12 -10.83
N ALA A 239 -12.98 17.20 -10.67
CA ALA A 239 -12.67 18.15 -11.72
C ALA A 239 -11.27 17.87 -12.28
N VAL A 240 -11.08 18.14 -13.57
CA VAL A 240 -9.78 18.09 -14.24
C VAL A 240 -9.18 19.48 -14.25
N ARG A 241 -7.92 19.56 -13.81
CA ARG A 241 -7.08 20.73 -13.98
C ARG A 241 -5.88 20.34 -14.83
N GLU A 242 -5.54 21.17 -15.81
CA GLU A 242 -4.31 20.97 -16.58
C GLU A 242 -3.09 21.10 -15.66
N GLY A 243 -2.19 20.13 -15.78
CA GLY A 243 -0.92 20.09 -15.10
C GLY A 243 0.24 20.55 -15.97
N GLU A 244 1.41 20.07 -15.59
CA GLU A 244 2.68 20.39 -16.20
C GLU A 244 2.76 19.92 -17.66
N SER A 245 3.52 20.66 -18.47
CA SER A 245 3.86 20.25 -19.83
C SER A 245 4.83 19.08 -19.84
N ARG A 246 4.71 18.20 -20.82
CA ARG A 246 5.55 17.02 -21.05
C ARG A 246 5.85 16.88 -22.54
N ASP A 247 7.12 16.65 -22.85
CA ASP A 247 7.53 16.18 -24.17
C ASP A 247 7.56 14.65 -24.17
N CYS A 248 7.68 14.06 -25.36
CA CYS A 248 7.91 12.62 -25.48
C CYS A 248 9.32 12.29 -25.00
N CYS A 249 9.52 11.07 -24.50
CA CYS A 249 10.85 10.64 -24.06
C CYS A 249 11.84 10.48 -25.24
N GLY A 250 11.33 10.08 -26.41
CA GLY A 250 12.05 10.12 -27.68
C GLY A 250 11.76 11.39 -28.48
N ASP A 251 11.93 11.31 -29.79
CA ASP A 251 11.64 12.43 -30.71
C ASP A 251 10.15 12.83 -30.64
N HIS A 252 9.89 13.99 -30.05
CA HIS A 252 8.54 14.47 -29.79
C HIS A 252 7.76 14.77 -31.08
N GLU A 253 8.40 15.41 -32.06
CA GLU A 253 7.75 15.73 -33.33
C GLU A 253 7.38 14.46 -34.08
N LEU A 254 8.32 13.51 -34.16
CA LEU A 254 8.09 12.25 -34.86
C LEU A 254 6.98 11.43 -34.20
N ILE A 255 7.00 11.29 -32.87
CA ILE A 255 5.99 10.54 -32.14
C ILE A 255 4.63 11.23 -32.28
N CYS A 256 4.55 12.55 -32.08
CA CYS A 256 3.28 13.25 -32.27
C CYS A 256 2.79 13.23 -33.72
N GLY A 257 3.68 13.11 -34.71
CA GLY A 257 3.33 12.83 -36.10
C GLY A 257 2.68 11.45 -36.31
N LEU A 258 3.06 10.45 -35.50
CA LEU A 258 2.43 9.12 -35.50
C LEU A 258 1.08 9.09 -34.75
N PHE A 259 0.85 10.03 -33.83
CA PHE A 259 -0.35 10.12 -32.99
C PHE A 259 -1.03 11.51 -33.07
N PRO A 260 -1.48 11.95 -34.26
CA PRO A 260 -1.95 13.31 -34.47
C PRO A 260 -3.23 13.65 -33.69
N HIS A 261 -4.11 12.68 -33.41
CA HIS A 261 -5.37 12.96 -32.71
C HIS A 261 -5.17 13.09 -31.20
N LEU A 262 -4.22 12.34 -30.63
CA LEU A 262 -3.83 12.47 -29.23
C LEU A 262 -3.00 13.73 -28.95
N CYS A 263 -2.11 14.15 -29.86
CA CYS A 263 -1.29 15.35 -29.67
C CYS A 263 -2.02 16.66 -30.03
N GLY A 264 -3.07 16.62 -30.86
CA GLY A 264 -3.80 17.81 -31.30
C GLY A 264 -2.97 18.69 -32.25
N THR A 265 -2.97 18.37 -33.53
CA THR A 265 -2.05 18.96 -34.54
C THR A 265 -2.49 20.31 -35.12
N SER A 266 -3.35 21.09 -34.45
CA SER A 266 -3.94 22.27 -35.08
C SER A 266 -3.00 23.49 -35.20
N ASN A 267 -1.81 23.51 -34.59
CA ASN A 267 -0.79 24.58 -34.75
C ASN A 267 0.58 24.17 -34.15
N GLY A 268 1.37 23.36 -34.87
CA GLY A 268 2.58 22.73 -34.30
C GLY A 268 2.21 21.59 -33.34
N HIS A 269 3.16 20.72 -32.97
CA HIS A 269 2.94 19.71 -31.94
C HIS A 269 3.14 20.37 -30.56
N PRO A 270 2.06 20.78 -29.84
CA PRO A 270 2.24 21.41 -28.55
C PRO A 270 2.71 20.38 -27.52
N PRO A 271 3.42 20.82 -26.46
CA PRO A 271 3.76 19.94 -25.35
C PRO A 271 2.50 19.29 -24.75
N LEU A 272 2.58 17.99 -24.46
CA LEU A 272 1.51 17.21 -23.87
C LEU A 272 1.23 17.72 -22.44
N LYS A 273 -0.01 17.63 -21.97
CA LYS A 273 -0.39 18.13 -20.65
C LYS A 273 -0.72 17.01 -19.69
N MET A 274 -0.15 17.06 -18.48
CA MET A 274 -0.65 16.26 -17.37
C MET A 274 -2.08 16.65 -17.01
N VAL A 275 -2.77 15.71 -16.38
CA VAL A 275 -4.11 15.89 -15.82
C VAL A 275 -4.00 15.76 -14.30
N HIS A 276 -4.36 16.81 -13.57
CA HIS A 276 -4.56 16.74 -12.12
C HIS A 276 -6.04 16.58 -11.83
N LEU A 277 -6.38 15.65 -10.94
CA LEU A 277 -7.74 15.46 -10.46
C LEU A 277 -7.90 16.17 -9.11
N THR A 278 -8.86 17.09 -9.04
CA THR A 278 -9.21 17.81 -7.81
C THR A 278 -10.66 17.55 -7.43
N ALA A 279 -11.03 17.82 -6.18
CA ALA A 279 -12.44 17.93 -5.82
C ALA A 279 -13.09 19.04 -6.66
N ALA A 280 -14.29 18.80 -7.21
CA ALA A 280 -15.04 19.87 -7.85
C ALA A 280 -15.46 20.92 -6.80
N ALA A 281 -15.48 22.19 -7.21
CA ALA A 281 -16.03 23.24 -6.36
C ALA A 281 -17.50 22.92 -6.00
N PRO A 282 -17.95 23.22 -4.77
CA PRO A 282 -19.36 23.09 -4.42
C PRO A 282 -20.17 23.97 -5.37
N ALA A 283 -21.09 23.35 -6.11
CA ALA A 283 -22.06 24.11 -6.89
C ALA A 283 -22.86 25.00 -5.92
N GLY A 284 -23.25 26.21 -6.37
CA GLY A 284 -23.98 27.18 -5.53
C GLY A 284 -25.26 26.61 -4.89
N PRO A 285 -25.97 27.41 -4.08
CA PRO A 285 -27.05 26.93 -3.22
C PRO A 285 -28.30 26.54 -4.04
N ALA A 286 -28.29 25.36 -4.66
CA ALA A 286 -29.41 24.62 -5.25
C ALA A 286 -29.00 23.35 -6.06
N GLN A 287 -27.73 22.92 -6.08
CA GLN A 287 -27.36 21.63 -6.71
C GLN A 287 -26.45 20.81 -5.80
N ASP A 288 -27.02 20.27 -4.72
CA ASP A 288 -26.38 19.24 -3.93
C ASP A 288 -26.11 17.99 -4.80
N GLY A 289 -24.83 17.71 -5.05
CA GLY A 289 -24.27 16.35 -5.17
C GLY A 289 -25.00 15.32 -6.04
N ALA A 290 -25.67 15.72 -7.13
CA ALA A 290 -26.35 14.75 -7.98
C ALA A 290 -25.34 13.76 -8.57
N PRO A 291 -25.54 12.44 -8.41
CA PRO A 291 -24.66 11.43 -9.00
C PRO A 291 -24.56 11.62 -10.51
N GLY A 292 -23.36 11.41 -11.04
CA GLY A 292 -23.14 11.42 -12.48
C GLY A 292 -23.93 10.31 -13.16
N ARG A 293 -24.18 10.45 -14.47
CA ARG A 293 -24.87 9.41 -15.25
C ARG A 293 -24.16 8.04 -15.10
N PRO A 294 -24.87 6.92 -15.16
CA PRO A 294 -24.26 5.60 -15.24
C PRO A 294 -23.24 5.50 -16.39
N LEU A 295 -22.12 4.83 -16.13
CA LEU A 295 -21.04 4.56 -17.08
C LEU A 295 -20.95 3.06 -17.38
N GLN A 296 -20.54 2.73 -18.60
CA GLN A 296 -20.17 1.36 -18.97
C GLN A 296 -18.66 1.29 -19.20
N LEU A 297 -17.94 0.66 -18.26
CA LEU A 297 -16.48 0.55 -18.31
C LEU A 297 -16.03 -0.88 -18.58
N GLY A 298 -15.07 -1.04 -19.48
CA GLY A 298 -14.30 -2.26 -19.64
C GLY A 298 -13.02 -2.22 -18.80
N VAL A 299 -12.59 -3.37 -18.27
CA VAL A 299 -11.28 -3.52 -17.61
C VAL A 299 -10.54 -4.73 -18.17
N VAL A 300 -9.23 -4.57 -18.39
CA VAL A 300 -8.36 -5.58 -18.96
C VAL A 300 -7.11 -5.71 -18.09
N LEU A 301 -6.86 -6.92 -17.57
CA LEU A 301 -5.56 -7.29 -17.00
C LEU A 301 -4.67 -7.82 -18.13
N SER A 302 -3.55 -7.16 -18.39
CA SER A 302 -2.66 -7.46 -19.52
C SER A 302 -1.22 -7.74 -19.06
N GLY A 303 -0.59 -8.72 -19.70
CA GLY A 303 0.75 -9.21 -19.36
C GLY A 303 0.77 -10.10 -18.11
N GLY A 304 1.97 -10.36 -17.59
CA GLY A 304 2.13 -11.20 -16.39
C GLY A 304 1.59 -10.55 -15.11
N GLN A 305 1.13 -11.38 -14.18
CA GLN A 305 0.46 -10.98 -12.95
C GLN A 305 1.35 -10.09 -12.06
N ALA A 306 0.69 -9.26 -11.24
CA ALA A 306 1.31 -8.47 -10.19
C ALA A 306 0.31 -8.30 -9.04
N SER A 307 0.78 -8.44 -7.81
CA SER A 307 -0.02 -8.27 -6.60
C SER A 307 -0.64 -6.86 -6.55
N GLY A 308 -1.95 -6.78 -6.31
CA GLY A 308 -2.70 -5.52 -6.27
C GLY A 308 -3.59 -5.24 -7.49
N GLY A 309 -3.49 -6.02 -8.58
CA GLY A 309 -4.37 -5.85 -9.75
C GLY A 309 -5.88 -5.93 -9.43
N HIS A 310 -6.27 -6.79 -8.47
CA HIS A 310 -7.65 -6.84 -7.98
C HIS A 310 -8.04 -5.57 -7.20
N ASN A 311 -7.11 -4.96 -6.45
CA ASN A 311 -7.36 -3.71 -5.73
C ASN A 311 -7.60 -2.54 -6.69
N VAL A 312 -6.99 -2.54 -7.89
CA VAL A 312 -7.33 -1.59 -8.96
C VAL A 312 -8.79 -1.77 -9.41
N ILE A 313 -9.22 -3.01 -9.64
CA ILE A 313 -10.60 -3.33 -10.03
C ILE A 313 -11.58 -2.91 -8.93
N ILE A 314 -11.24 -3.18 -7.65
CA ILE A 314 -12.04 -2.75 -6.50
C ILE A 314 -12.12 -1.23 -6.44
N GLY A 315 -11.00 -0.50 -6.57
CA GLY A 315 -11.00 0.96 -6.56
C GLY A 315 -11.83 1.56 -7.70
N LEU A 316 -11.76 0.95 -8.89
CA LEU A 316 -12.58 1.35 -10.04
C LEU A 316 -14.08 1.10 -9.78
N HIS A 317 -14.42 -0.07 -9.25
CA HIS A 317 -15.78 -0.41 -8.86
C HIS A 317 -16.31 0.57 -7.79
N ASP A 318 -15.53 0.83 -6.74
CA ASP A 318 -15.91 1.71 -5.64
C ASP A 318 -16.14 3.14 -6.14
N TYR A 319 -15.28 3.63 -7.05
CA TYR A 319 -15.47 4.92 -7.71
C TYR A 319 -16.80 4.99 -8.46
N LEU A 320 -17.08 3.96 -9.27
CA LEU A 320 -18.31 3.89 -10.07
C LEU A 320 -19.55 3.85 -9.19
N GLN A 321 -19.58 3.00 -8.16
CA GLN A 321 -20.72 2.91 -7.24
C GLN A 321 -20.93 4.21 -6.47
N ARG A 322 -19.82 4.91 -6.13
CA ARG A 322 -19.86 6.15 -5.38
C ARG A 322 -20.38 7.33 -6.20
N TRP A 323 -19.85 7.53 -7.40
CA TRP A 323 -20.07 8.75 -8.18
C TRP A 323 -21.01 8.57 -9.37
N HIS A 324 -21.18 7.33 -9.84
CA HIS A 324 -21.99 6.96 -11.01
C HIS A 324 -22.84 5.71 -10.73
N PRO A 325 -23.72 5.71 -9.70
CA PRO A 325 -24.54 4.55 -9.34
C PRO A 325 -25.33 4.03 -10.55
N GLY A 326 -25.42 2.70 -10.66
CA GLY A 326 -26.00 2.02 -11.83
C GLY A 326 -25.01 1.77 -12.98
N SER A 327 -23.74 2.17 -12.82
CA SER A 327 -22.66 1.83 -13.76
C SER A 327 -22.42 0.32 -13.83
N THR A 328 -21.91 -0.13 -14.98
CA THR A 328 -21.49 -1.52 -15.21
C THR A 328 -19.99 -1.58 -15.43
N LEU A 329 -19.33 -2.54 -14.75
CA LEU A 329 -17.92 -2.84 -14.95
C LEU A 329 -17.78 -4.23 -15.61
N VAL A 330 -17.17 -4.28 -16.79
CA VAL A 330 -17.02 -5.48 -17.62
C VAL A 330 -15.57 -5.94 -17.62
N GLY A 331 -15.31 -7.17 -17.20
CA GLY A 331 -13.97 -7.75 -17.19
C GLY A 331 -13.71 -8.63 -18.41
N PHE A 332 -12.73 -8.26 -19.25
CA PHE A 332 -12.30 -9.08 -20.39
C PHE A 332 -11.37 -10.21 -19.95
N LEU A 333 -11.63 -11.43 -20.43
CA LEU A 333 -10.93 -12.64 -20.03
C LEU A 333 -9.69 -12.90 -20.90
N GLY A 334 -8.55 -13.27 -20.31
CA GLY A 334 -7.35 -13.60 -21.09
C GLY A 334 -6.63 -12.38 -21.70
N GLY A 335 -6.81 -11.19 -21.11
CA GLY A 335 -6.12 -9.97 -21.53
C GLY A 335 -6.57 -9.47 -22.91
N PRO A 336 -5.66 -8.92 -23.74
CA PRO A 336 -6.01 -8.38 -25.06
C PRO A 336 -6.69 -9.41 -25.98
N ALA A 337 -6.37 -10.70 -25.85
CA ALA A 337 -7.05 -11.76 -26.60
C ALA A 337 -8.55 -11.81 -26.30
N GLY A 338 -8.95 -11.56 -25.05
CA GLY A 338 -10.37 -11.47 -24.68
C GLY A 338 -11.09 -10.30 -25.32
N VAL A 339 -10.39 -9.17 -25.47
CA VAL A 339 -10.93 -8.01 -26.18
C VAL A 339 -11.15 -8.35 -27.65
N MET A 340 -10.15 -8.96 -28.30
CA MET A 340 -10.23 -9.34 -29.72
C MET A 340 -11.28 -10.42 -30.00
N ASN A 341 -11.41 -11.41 -29.11
CA ASN A 341 -12.31 -12.55 -29.27
C ASN A 341 -13.67 -12.34 -28.62
N ASN A 342 -13.94 -11.14 -28.09
CA ASN A 342 -15.17 -10.81 -27.37
C ASN A 342 -15.49 -11.80 -26.21
N GLN A 343 -14.45 -12.17 -25.44
CA GLN A 343 -14.53 -13.06 -24.27
C GLN A 343 -14.47 -12.23 -22.98
N TYR A 344 -15.57 -12.18 -22.23
CA TYR A 344 -15.70 -11.33 -21.04
C TYR A 344 -16.76 -11.89 -20.08
N LYS A 345 -16.72 -11.44 -18.81
CA LYS A 345 -17.73 -11.75 -17.79
C LYS A 345 -18.63 -10.52 -17.61
N ALA A 346 -19.94 -10.71 -17.80
CA ALA A 346 -21.07 -9.74 -17.91
C ALA A 346 -21.34 -9.19 -19.33
N CYS A 347 -22.35 -9.76 -20.02
CA CYS A 347 -22.78 -9.57 -21.42
C CYS A 347 -23.53 -8.25 -21.76
N ALA A 348 -23.22 -7.65 -22.93
CA ALA A 348 -24.12 -7.15 -23.99
C ALA A 348 -23.28 -6.49 -25.12
N GLN A 349 -23.82 -6.26 -26.32
CA GLN A 349 -23.14 -5.50 -27.38
C GLN A 349 -22.80 -4.07 -26.88
N HIS A 350 -21.53 -3.72 -26.69
CA HIS A 350 -21.20 -2.51 -25.92
C HIS A 350 -20.78 -1.29 -26.71
N ASN A 351 -21.52 -0.23 -26.43
CA ASN A 351 -21.21 1.18 -26.62
C ASN A 351 -20.45 1.71 -25.38
N LEU A 352 -19.26 1.15 -25.07
CA LEU A 352 -18.48 1.46 -23.86
C LEU A 352 -18.17 2.96 -23.74
N ASP A 353 -18.25 3.49 -22.52
CA ASP A 353 -17.80 4.85 -22.22
C ASP A 353 -16.28 4.91 -22.04
N GLY A 354 -15.67 3.84 -21.52
CA GLY A 354 -14.21 3.70 -21.50
C GLY A 354 -13.72 2.27 -21.25
N ILE A 355 -12.42 2.08 -21.47
CA ILE A 355 -11.68 0.84 -21.23
C ILE A 355 -10.41 1.17 -20.44
N VAL A 356 -10.22 0.45 -19.33
CA VAL A 356 -9.07 0.58 -18.43
C VAL A 356 -8.12 -0.58 -18.68
N ILE A 357 -6.90 -0.29 -19.14
CA ILE A 357 -5.86 -1.28 -19.45
C ILE A 357 -4.83 -1.30 -18.33
N ILE A 358 -4.81 -2.39 -17.57
CA ILE A 358 -3.90 -2.60 -16.45
C ILE A 358 -2.74 -3.47 -16.94
N GLY A 359 -1.55 -2.88 -17.11
CA GLY A 359 -0.42 -3.62 -17.69
C GLY A 359 0.91 -2.89 -17.62
N GLY A 360 1.94 -3.51 -18.19
CA GLY A 360 3.29 -2.94 -18.30
C GLY A 360 3.44 -1.97 -19.47
N ASP A 361 4.68 -1.73 -19.88
CA ASP A 361 5.08 -0.90 -21.02
C ASP A 361 4.43 -1.37 -22.34
N ASP A 362 4.49 -2.67 -22.67
CA ASP A 362 3.89 -3.20 -23.91
C ASP A 362 2.37 -3.02 -23.93
N SER A 363 1.72 -3.21 -22.77
CA SER A 363 0.25 -3.09 -22.65
C SER A 363 -0.22 -1.65 -22.73
N ASN A 364 0.52 -0.72 -22.13
CA ASN A 364 0.22 0.71 -22.20
C ASN A 364 0.64 1.32 -23.56
N THR A 365 1.59 0.71 -24.27
CA THR A 365 1.84 1.00 -25.69
C THR A 365 0.61 0.67 -26.53
N ASN A 366 0.01 -0.51 -26.33
CA ASN A 366 -1.25 -0.87 -26.98
C ASN A 366 -2.39 0.08 -26.60
N ALA A 367 -2.43 0.56 -25.35
CA ALA A 367 -3.43 1.53 -24.89
C ALA A 367 -3.33 2.86 -25.66
N ALA A 368 -2.12 3.37 -25.92
CA ALA A 368 -1.94 4.59 -26.70
C ALA A 368 -2.36 4.41 -28.16
N VAL A 369 -1.96 3.30 -28.80
CA VAL A 369 -2.37 2.96 -30.18
C VAL A 369 -3.89 2.82 -30.28
N MET A 370 -4.52 2.17 -29.30
CA MET A 370 -5.97 2.03 -29.23
C MET A 370 -6.67 3.38 -29.06
N ALA A 371 -6.16 4.24 -28.18
CA ALA A 371 -6.72 5.57 -27.93
C ALA A 371 -6.70 6.44 -29.19
N GLU A 372 -5.57 6.46 -29.90
CA GLU A 372 -5.41 7.17 -31.17
C GLU A 372 -6.37 6.64 -32.24
N HIS A 373 -6.47 5.32 -32.38
CA HIS A 373 -7.39 4.70 -33.32
C HIS A 373 -8.85 5.06 -33.01
N PHE A 374 -9.24 5.05 -31.73
CA PHE A 374 -10.60 5.41 -31.33
C PHE A 374 -10.93 6.87 -31.66
N LEU A 375 -9.99 7.79 -31.41
CA LEU A 375 -10.17 9.20 -31.78
C LEU A 375 -10.27 9.38 -33.30
N ALA A 376 -9.38 8.74 -34.07
CA ALA A 376 -9.38 8.80 -35.53
C ALA A 376 -10.69 8.27 -36.16
N GLN A 377 -11.31 7.26 -35.54
CA GLN A 377 -12.58 6.68 -35.99
C GLN A 377 -13.82 7.35 -35.37
N GLY A 378 -13.66 8.39 -34.55
CA GLY A 378 -14.76 9.05 -33.86
C GLY A 378 -15.47 8.16 -32.82
N ILE A 379 -14.82 7.10 -32.35
CA ILE A 379 -15.33 6.19 -31.31
C ILE A 379 -15.31 6.93 -29.98
N LYS A 380 -16.46 7.01 -29.30
CA LYS A 380 -16.62 7.77 -28.04
C LYS A 380 -15.83 7.19 -26.86
N THR A 381 -15.46 5.92 -26.93
CA THR A 381 -14.85 5.14 -25.85
C THR A 381 -13.49 5.72 -25.48
N ARG A 382 -13.29 5.97 -24.19
CA ARG A 382 -12.02 6.48 -23.65
C ARG A 382 -11.08 5.35 -23.26
N VAL A 383 -9.78 5.52 -23.45
CA VAL A 383 -8.77 4.52 -23.09
C VAL A 383 -7.86 5.09 -22.02
N VAL A 384 -7.78 4.42 -20.87
CA VAL A 384 -6.93 4.82 -19.73
C VAL A 384 -6.02 3.66 -19.31
N GLY A 385 -4.73 3.94 -19.17
CA GLY A 385 -3.72 2.99 -18.70
C GLY A 385 -3.55 2.97 -17.18
N VAL A 386 -3.08 1.86 -16.62
CA VAL A 386 -2.66 1.75 -15.20
C VAL A 386 -1.29 1.05 -15.12
N PRO A 387 -0.32 1.60 -14.35
CA PRO A 387 1.07 1.16 -14.36
C PRO A 387 1.30 -0.13 -13.57
N LYS A 388 1.19 -1.29 -14.22
CA LYS A 388 1.38 -2.61 -13.62
C LYS A 388 2.72 -3.22 -14.02
N THR A 389 3.64 -3.40 -13.09
CA THR A 389 4.81 -4.29 -13.28
C THR A 389 5.54 -4.52 -11.95
N ILE A 390 5.96 -5.76 -11.71
CA ILE A 390 6.80 -6.10 -10.55
C ILE A 390 8.25 -5.64 -10.75
N ASP A 391 8.59 -5.21 -11.97
CA ASP A 391 9.95 -4.83 -12.37
C ASP A 391 10.27 -3.37 -12.01
N GLY A 392 9.27 -2.54 -11.70
CA GLY A 392 9.52 -1.13 -11.40
C GLY A 392 10.12 -0.35 -12.57
N ASP A 393 10.00 -0.88 -13.80
CA ASP A 393 10.56 -0.33 -15.04
C ASP A 393 9.57 0.55 -15.79
N LEU A 394 8.31 0.62 -15.35
CA LEU A 394 7.32 1.58 -15.81
C LEU A 394 7.27 2.76 -14.84
N LYS A 395 8.32 3.60 -14.88
CA LYS A 395 8.46 4.79 -14.03
C LYS A 395 8.94 6.00 -14.83
N ASN A 396 8.54 7.19 -14.40
CA ASN A 396 9.06 8.48 -14.85
C ASN A 396 8.88 9.52 -13.72
N ALA A 397 8.94 10.82 -14.04
CA ALA A 397 8.71 11.86 -13.04
C ALA A 397 7.31 11.76 -12.39
N ASP A 398 6.30 11.36 -13.17
CA ASP A 398 4.87 11.38 -12.84
C ASP A 398 4.35 10.06 -12.28
N VAL A 399 5.01 8.96 -12.64
CA VAL A 399 4.75 7.59 -12.20
C VAL A 399 5.94 7.19 -11.33
N PRO A 400 5.87 7.38 -9.99
CA PRO A 400 7.02 7.16 -9.12
C PRO A 400 7.48 5.70 -9.10
N ILE A 401 6.52 4.77 -9.14
CA ILE A 401 6.76 3.33 -9.18
C ILE A 401 5.55 2.64 -9.79
N SER A 402 5.73 1.46 -10.39
CA SER A 402 4.63 0.61 -10.83
C SER A 402 4.14 -0.29 -9.69
N PHE A 403 2.85 -0.63 -9.70
CA PHE A 403 2.30 -1.44 -8.61
C PHE A 403 2.69 -2.92 -8.73
N GLY A 404 2.75 -3.57 -7.57
CA GLY A 404 3.18 -4.95 -7.37
C GLY A 404 4.69 -5.10 -7.18
N PHE A 405 5.45 -4.04 -7.43
CA PHE A 405 6.89 -3.97 -7.17
C PHE A 405 7.21 -4.15 -5.68
N ASP A 406 6.51 -3.42 -4.80
CA ASP A 406 6.76 -3.46 -3.36
C ASP A 406 6.53 -4.87 -2.79
N THR A 407 5.39 -5.47 -3.12
CA THR A 407 5.03 -6.83 -2.69
C THR A 407 6.04 -7.86 -3.20
N ALA A 408 6.40 -7.79 -4.49
CA ALA A 408 7.34 -8.73 -5.07
C ALA A 408 8.72 -8.63 -4.41
N CYS A 409 9.23 -7.42 -4.15
CA CYS A 409 10.51 -7.25 -3.46
C CYS A 409 10.46 -7.83 -2.04
N LYS A 410 9.37 -7.65 -1.29
CA LYS A 410 9.24 -8.22 0.07
C LYS A 410 9.27 -9.75 0.06
N VAL A 411 8.51 -10.39 -0.84
CA VAL A 411 8.46 -11.87 -0.96
C VAL A 411 9.80 -12.46 -1.40
N PHE A 412 10.44 -11.84 -2.39
CA PHE A 412 11.76 -12.30 -2.83
C PHE A 412 12.82 -12.08 -1.75
N SER A 413 12.80 -10.93 -1.06
CA SER A 413 13.75 -10.68 0.02
C SER A 413 13.59 -11.64 1.19
N GLU A 414 12.36 -12.02 1.55
CA GLU A 414 12.11 -13.08 2.54
C GLU A 414 12.77 -14.40 2.10
N SER A 415 12.49 -14.84 0.87
CA SER A 415 12.98 -16.11 0.33
C SER A 415 14.51 -16.15 0.23
N ILE A 416 15.11 -15.06 -0.25
CA ILE A 416 16.56 -14.91 -0.38
C ILE A 416 17.22 -14.81 0.99
N GLY A 417 16.63 -14.04 1.92
CA GLY A 417 17.11 -13.91 3.29
C GLY A 417 17.14 -15.25 4.03
N ASN A 418 16.08 -16.07 3.86
CA ASN A 418 16.03 -17.43 4.42
C ASN A 418 17.16 -18.32 3.85
N ILE A 419 17.43 -18.24 2.54
CA ILE A 419 18.54 -18.95 1.92
C ILE A 419 19.89 -18.46 2.44
N ALA A 420 20.07 -17.15 2.62
CA ALA A 420 21.32 -16.58 3.13
C ALA A 420 21.62 -17.08 4.56
N ILE A 421 20.58 -17.17 5.40
CA ILE A 421 20.68 -17.77 6.73
C ILE A 421 21.03 -19.27 6.65
N ASP A 422 20.38 -20.05 5.77
CA ASP A 422 20.70 -21.46 5.57
C ASP A 422 22.16 -21.67 5.12
N ALA A 423 22.64 -20.86 4.18
CA ALA A 423 24.03 -20.89 3.71
C ALA A 423 25.02 -20.63 4.86
N MET A 424 24.70 -19.65 5.72
CA MET A 424 25.51 -19.32 6.91
C MET A 424 25.47 -20.41 7.98
N SER A 425 24.33 -21.08 8.16
CA SER A 425 24.18 -22.19 9.10
C SER A 425 24.88 -23.47 8.63
N ALA A 426 24.72 -23.82 7.35
CA ALA A 426 25.24 -25.06 6.79
C ALA A 426 26.72 -24.96 6.37
N LYS A 427 27.20 -23.76 6.04
CA LYS A 427 28.59 -23.42 5.67
C LYS A 427 29.20 -24.27 4.55
N LYS A 428 28.38 -24.74 3.61
CA LYS A 428 28.79 -25.70 2.57
C LYS A 428 28.41 -25.37 1.13
N TYR A 429 27.43 -24.50 0.89
CA TYR A 429 26.90 -24.25 -0.45
C TYR A 429 27.01 -22.78 -0.86
N TYR A 430 27.25 -22.58 -2.14
CA TYR A 430 26.96 -21.32 -2.83
C TYR A 430 25.60 -21.42 -3.52
N HIS A 431 24.67 -20.56 -3.13
CA HIS A 431 23.33 -20.51 -3.72
C HIS A 431 23.32 -19.50 -4.87
N PHE A 432 23.08 -19.97 -6.09
CA PHE A 432 22.91 -19.14 -7.27
C PHE A 432 21.42 -18.94 -7.51
N ILE A 433 20.94 -17.72 -7.31
CA ILE A 433 19.52 -17.40 -7.34
C ILE A 433 19.26 -16.56 -8.59
N LYS A 434 18.66 -17.18 -9.61
CA LYS A 434 18.06 -16.45 -10.74
C LYS A 434 16.76 -15.82 -10.25
N ARG A 435 16.55 -14.54 -10.56
CA ARG A 435 15.29 -13.85 -10.26
C ARG A 435 14.58 -13.46 -11.53
N THR A 436 13.27 -13.70 -11.56
CA THR A 436 12.43 -13.47 -12.73
C THR A 436 12.36 -11.99 -13.11
N ARG A 437 12.83 -11.64 -14.33
CA ARG A 437 12.07 -11.11 -15.47
C ARG A 437 12.96 -10.61 -16.64
N ARG A 438 12.27 -10.49 -17.77
CA ARG A 438 12.71 -10.53 -19.17
C ARG A 438 13.77 -9.54 -19.63
N HIS A 439 13.82 -8.37 -19.02
CA HIS A 439 14.84 -7.37 -19.29
C HIS A 439 15.38 -6.99 -17.94
N ALA A 440 16.67 -7.23 -17.72
CA ALA A 440 17.29 -6.89 -16.45
C ALA A 440 17.36 -5.37 -16.30
N ARG A 441 16.35 -4.78 -15.66
CA ARG A 441 16.16 -3.32 -15.63
C ARG A 441 15.58 -2.78 -14.31
N CYS A 442 15.93 -3.39 -13.18
CA CYS A 442 15.05 -3.34 -12.01
C CYS A 442 15.75 -2.91 -10.70
N CYS A 443 15.29 -1.80 -10.12
CA CYS A 443 15.61 -1.38 -8.75
C CYS A 443 15.28 -2.45 -7.69
N CYS A 444 14.31 -3.35 -7.93
CA CYS A 444 13.97 -4.45 -7.01
C CYS A 444 15.15 -5.40 -6.82
N TYR A 445 16.02 -5.52 -7.82
CA TYR A 445 17.23 -6.31 -7.71
C TYR A 445 18.17 -5.68 -6.68
N LEU A 446 18.38 -4.35 -6.72
CA LEU A 446 19.13 -3.64 -5.67
C LEU A 446 18.49 -3.80 -4.28
N VAL A 447 17.16 -3.75 -4.19
CA VAL A 447 16.42 -4.02 -2.93
C VAL A 447 16.69 -5.43 -2.41
N CYS A 448 16.62 -6.44 -3.28
CA CYS A 448 16.87 -7.83 -2.93
C CYS A 448 18.36 -8.12 -2.66
N CYS A 449 19.29 -7.32 -3.20
CA CYS A 449 20.74 -7.48 -3.07
C CYS A 449 21.32 -7.06 -1.72
N GLY A 450 20.49 -6.50 -0.84
CA GLY A 450 20.92 -5.98 0.45
C GLY A 450 20.81 -4.47 0.61
N ALA A 451 20.20 -3.78 -0.37
CA ALA A 451 19.50 -2.56 -0.03
C ALA A 451 18.19 -2.93 0.70
N VAL A 452 18.35 -3.20 2.01
CA VAL A 452 17.50 -2.69 3.12
C VAL A 452 16.51 -3.61 3.82
N PHE A 453 16.48 -3.50 5.16
CA PHE A 453 15.37 -3.10 6.07
C PHE A 453 16.02 -2.88 7.46
N GLU A 454 15.90 -1.77 8.20
CA GLU A 454 14.78 -0.88 8.52
C GLU A 454 15.16 0.60 8.46
N ALA A 455 14.20 1.48 8.17
CA ALA A 455 14.44 2.92 8.16
C ALA A 455 13.98 3.65 9.45
N GLU A 456 13.76 2.94 10.56
CA GLU A 456 13.81 3.60 11.88
C GLU A 456 15.26 3.80 12.36
N HIS A 457 16.21 3.03 11.82
CA HIS A 457 17.62 3.05 12.26
C HIS A 457 18.57 3.85 11.35
N VAL A 458 18.11 4.39 10.21
CA VAL A 458 18.96 5.23 9.34
C VAL A 458 19.28 6.60 9.97
N CYS A 459 18.56 7.00 11.02
CA CYS A 459 18.84 8.23 11.79
C CYS A 459 19.67 8.03 13.06
N LEU A 460 20.13 6.81 13.37
CA LEU A 460 21.08 6.58 14.47
C LEU A 460 22.45 6.27 13.86
N GLN A 461 23.51 6.88 14.40
CA GLN A 461 24.90 6.80 13.94
C GLN A 461 25.54 5.39 14.09
N GLN A 462 24.75 4.32 13.98
CA GLN A 462 25.17 2.92 14.11
C GLN A 462 24.73 2.12 12.87
N PRO A 463 25.37 2.32 11.70
CA PRO A 463 25.06 1.59 10.45
C PRO A 463 25.38 0.08 10.46
N GLN A 464 25.75 -0.50 11.61
CA GLN A 464 26.25 -1.88 11.70
C GLN A 464 25.13 -2.93 11.87
N ASP A 465 23.90 -2.52 12.16
CA ASP A 465 22.91 -3.41 12.79
C ASP A 465 21.58 -3.61 12.05
N SER A 466 21.53 -3.47 10.72
CA SER A 466 20.25 -3.54 9.97
C SER A 466 20.35 -3.88 8.48
N ARG A 467 20.93 -5.03 8.10
CA ARG A 467 21.09 -5.35 6.65
C ARG A 467 21.02 -6.84 6.33
N MET A 468 20.16 -7.22 5.40
CA MET A 468 20.22 -8.48 4.64
C MET A 468 21.33 -8.36 3.59
N GLN A 469 22.19 -9.36 3.42
CA GLN A 469 23.42 -9.18 2.62
C GLN A 469 23.79 -10.41 1.81
N ILE A 470 24.20 -10.13 0.58
CA ILE A 470 24.48 -11.12 -0.46
C ILE A 470 25.89 -10.88 -0.96
N GLN A 471 26.64 -11.96 -1.10
CA GLN A 471 28.08 -11.86 -1.38
C GLN A 471 28.35 -11.40 -2.81
N VAL A 472 27.50 -11.78 -3.77
CA VAL A 472 27.62 -11.33 -5.16
C VAL A 472 26.26 -10.97 -5.72
N ALA A 473 26.17 -9.80 -6.33
CA ALA A 473 24.99 -9.29 -6.99
C ALA A 473 25.37 -8.67 -8.33
N LEU A 474 24.98 -9.31 -9.43
CA LEU A 474 25.26 -8.83 -10.79
C LEU A 474 24.23 -7.79 -11.26
N ILE A 475 24.66 -6.61 -11.69
CA ILE A 475 23.79 -5.54 -12.21
C ILE A 475 23.95 -5.45 -13.72
N CYS A 476 22.87 -5.58 -14.47
CA CYS A 476 22.95 -5.66 -15.93
C CYS A 476 23.36 -4.35 -16.59
N GLU A 477 22.91 -3.22 -16.06
CA GLU A 477 23.31 -1.91 -16.52
C GLU A 477 24.80 -1.67 -16.27
N GLU A 478 25.35 -2.20 -15.17
CA GLU A 478 26.79 -2.15 -14.88
C GLU A 478 27.59 -3.06 -15.84
N VAL A 479 27.10 -4.29 -16.08
CA VAL A 479 27.69 -5.25 -17.03
C VAL A 479 27.73 -4.63 -18.43
N ALA A 480 26.63 -4.00 -18.86
CA ALA A 480 26.53 -3.34 -20.16
C ALA A 480 27.42 -2.09 -20.24
N ALA A 481 27.41 -1.22 -19.22
CA ALA A 481 28.22 0.00 -19.17
C ALA A 481 29.73 -0.30 -19.23
N ASN A 482 30.17 -1.37 -18.55
CA ASN A 482 31.56 -1.81 -18.58
C ASN A 482 31.91 -2.72 -19.78
N ARG A 483 30.94 -3.05 -20.63
CA ARG A 483 31.09 -3.97 -21.77
C ARG A 483 31.68 -5.33 -21.39
N TRP A 484 31.27 -5.88 -20.26
CA TRP A 484 31.77 -7.18 -19.79
C TRP A 484 31.30 -8.33 -20.69
N GLY A 485 32.23 -9.23 -21.02
CA GLY A 485 31.93 -10.51 -21.64
C GLY A 485 31.59 -11.58 -20.61
N LEU A 486 31.18 -12.76 -21.07
CA LEU A 486 30.79 -13.87 -20.19
C LEU A 486 31.96 -14.31 -19.30
N LYS A 487 33.19 -14.28 -19.85
CA LYS A 487 34.43 -14.59 -19.11
C LYS A 487 34.68 -13.60 -17.97
N ASP A 488 34.35 -12.32 -18.13
CA ASP A 488 34.58 -11.29 -17.11
C ASP A 488 33.59 -11.43 -15.95
N VAL A 489 32.31 -11.68 -16.26
CA VAL A 489 31.29 -11.99 -15.25
C VAL A 489 31.68 -13.22 -14.43
N VAL A 490 32.14 -14.29 -15.10
CA VAL A 490 32.59 -15.53 -14.44
C VAL A 490 33.80 -15.27 -13.54
N ARG A 491 34.77 -14.46 -13.99
CA ARG A 491 35.93 -14.09 -13.19
C ARG A 491 35.53 -13.31 -11.94
N GLN A 492 34.65 -12.31 -12.06
CA GLN A 492 34.19 -11.51 -10.93
C GLN A 492 33.56 -12.39 -9.82
N VAL A 493 32.69 -13.33 -10.21
CA VAL A 493 32.07 -14.27 -9.26
C VAL A 493 33.13 -15.19 -8.64
N ALA A 494 34.04 -15.72 -9.45
CA ALA A 494 35.11 -16.61 -8.99
C ALA A 494 36.12 -15.91 -8.07
N ASP A 495 36.37 -14.61 -8.27
CA ASP A 495 37.25 -13.78 -7.44
C ASP A 495 36.70 -13.67 -6.01
N VAL A 496 35.41 -13.34 -5.87
CA VAL A 496 34.75 -13.27 -4.54
C VAL A 496 34.76 -14.63 -3.86
N ILE A 497 34.44 -15.71 -4.59
CA ILE A 497 34.47 -17.07 -4.03
C ILE A 497 35.87 -17.46 -3.56
N ALA A 498 36.91 -17.13 -4.34
CA ALA A 498 38.29 -17.45 -4.01
C ALA A 498 38.79 -16.64 -2.80
N GLN A 499 38.46 -15.35 -2.73
CA GLN A 499 38.79 -14.48 -1.60
C GLN A 499 38.16 -15.02 -0.31
N ARG A 500 36.86 -15.33 -0.34
CA ARG A 500 36.14 -15.90 0.81
C ARG A 500 36.70 -17.26 1.23
N ALA A 501 37.05 -18.10 0.26
CA ALA A 501 37.66 -19.40 0.54
C ALA A 501 39.04 -19.29 1.22
N ALA A 502 39.81 -18.23 0.94
CA ALA A 502 41.06 -17.95 1.63
C ALA A 502 40.85 -17.65 3.13
N GLU A 503 39.67 -17.13 3.49
CA GLU A 503 39.22 -16.89 4.87
C GLU A 503 38.44 -18.09 5.46
N GLY A 504 38.45 -19.25 4.78
CA GLY A 504 37.75 -20.45 5.22
C GLY A 504 36.23 -20.47 4.93
N ARG A 505 35.68 -19.43 4.28
CA ARG A 505 34.26 -19.33 3.93
C ARG A 505 34.00 -19.93 2.55
N ASN A 506 33.49 -21.16 2.52
CA ASN A 506 33.17 -21.91 1.30
C ASN A 506 31.66 -21.91 0.98
N TYR A 507 30.96 -20.84 1.35
CA TYR A 507 29.52 -20.66 1.19
C TYR A 507 29.18 -19.20 0.90
N GLY A 508 27.98 -18.98 0.37
CA GLY A 508 27.44 -17.64 0.12
C GLY A 508 26.25 -17.67 -0.83
N VAL A 509 25.80 -16.47 -1.20
CA VAL A 509 24.69 -16.27 -2.14
C VAL A 509 25.16 -15.40 -3.30
N VAL A 510 24.79 -15.83 -4.52
CA VAL A 510 25.02 -15.12 -5.78
C VAL A 510 23.65 -14.83 -6.38
N LEU A 511 23.29 -13.55 -6.46
CA LEU A 511 22.11 -13.13 -7.20
C LEU A 511 22.45 -12.92 -8.67
N ILE A 512 21.49 -13.32 -9.52
CA ILE A 512 21.60 -13.24 -10.98
C ILE A 512 20.29 -12.67 -11.53
N PRO A 513 20.32 -11.57 -12.27
CA PRO A 513 19.15 -11.09 -12.98
C PRO A 513 18.86 -12.00 -14.19
N GLU A 514 17.60 -12.39 -14.41
CA GLU A 514 17.21 -13.27 -15.53
C GLU A 514 17.70 -12.74 -16.89
N GLY A 515 17.53 -11.44 -17.15
CA GLY A 515 17.96 -10.79 -18.39
C GLY A 515 19.48 -10.53 -18.50
N LEU A 516 20.32 -11.13 -17.65
CA LEU A 516 21.79 -10.95 -17.72
C LEU A 516 22.34 -11.25 -19.11
N VAL A 517 21.88 -12.33 -19.72
CA VAL A 517 22.34 -12.80 -21.04
C VAL A 517 22.17 -11.76 -22.15
N GLU A 518 21.19 -10.87 -22.07
CA GLU A 518 20.98 -9.79 -23.04
C GLU A 518 21.93 -8.61 -22.84
N HIS A 519 22.64 -8.54 -21.71
CA HIS A 519 23.50 -7.41 -21.33
C HIS A 519 24.99 -7.77 -21.32
N VAL A 520 25.32 -9.06 -21.30
CA VAL A 520 26.70 -9.51 -21.52
C VAL A 520 27.06 -9.27 -22.99
N HIS A 521 28.15 -8.55 -23.25
CA HIS A 521 28.46 -7.96 -24.57
C HIS A 521 28.61 -9.01 -25.69
N ASP A 522 29.26 -10.13 -25.40
CA ASP A 522 29.51 -11.21 -26.34
C ASP A 522 28.22 -12.01 -26.64
N VAL A 523 27.41 -12.29 -25.62
CA VAL A 523 26.11 -12.97 -25.77
C VAL A 523 25.05 -12.09 -26.44
N SER A 524 25.02 -10.79 -26.14
CA SER A 524 24.06 -9.86 -26.75
C SER A 524 24.32 -9.64 -28.25
N THR A 525 25.60 -9.58 -28.64
CA THR A 525 26.01 -9.56 -30.05
C THR A 525 25.56 -10.83 -30.77
N LEU A 526 25.79 -12.00 -30.16
CA LEU A 526 25.29 -13.27 -30.66
C LEU A 526 23.75 -13.28 -30.80
N ILE A 527 23.00 -12.79 -29.80
CA ILE A 527 21.54 -12.71 -29.86
C ILE A 527 21.07 -11.82 -31.02
N ALA A 528 21.74 -10.69 -31.25
CA ALA A 528 21.41 -9.79 -32.35
C ALA A 528 21.63 -10.46 -33.72
N GLU A 529 22.78 -11.11 -33.91
CA GLU A 529 23.06 -11.89 -35.14
C GLU A 529 22.02 -13.00 -35.33
N LEU A 530 21.73 -13.79 -34.29
CA LEU A 530 20.72 -14.85 -34.34
C LEU A 530 19.33 -14.31 -34.70
N ASN A 531 18.93 -13.15 -34.15
CA ASN A 531 17.66 -12.52 -34.47
C ASN A 531 17.56 -12.16 -35.96
N GLU A 532 18.64 -11.64 -36.55
CA GLU A 532 18.69 -11.34 -37.97
C GLU A 532 18.62 -12.63 -38.80
N LEU A 533 19.42 -13.64 -38.48
CA LEU A 533 19.42 -14.92 -39.22
C LEU A 533 18.03 -15.60 -39.19
N LEU A 534 17.39 -15.66 -38.02
CA LEU A 534 16.06 -16.25 -37.86
C LEU A 534 14.97 -15.44 -38.60
N ALA A 535 15.07 -14.11 -38.60
CA ALA A 535 14.13 -13.26 -39.32
C ALA A 535 14.22 -13.44 -40.85
N HIS A 536 15.38 -13.85 -41.38
CA HIS A 536 15.59 -14.15 -42.79
C HIS A 536 15.20 -15.59 -43.19
N GLY A 537 14.54 -16.34 -42.28
CA GLY A 537 13.98 -17.66 -42.58
C GLY A 537 14.97 -18.81 -42.42
N MET A 538 16.10 -18.60 -41.73
CA MET A 538 17.04 -19.67 -41.43
C MET A 538 16.41 -20.65 -40.41
N PRO A 539 16.44 -21.98 -40.64
CA PRO A 539 15.79 -22.94 -39.75
C PRO A 539 16.52 -23.03 -38.40
N ALA A 540 15.79 -22.83 -37.29
CA ALA A 540 16.31 -22.89 -35.92
C ALA A 540 16.85 -24.27 -35.48
N VAL A 541 16.79 -25.29 -36.33
CA VAL A 541 17.20 -26.67 -36.07
C VAL A 541 18.60 -27.01 -36.60
N ASP A 542 19.19 -26.14 -37.44
CA ASP A 542 20.48 -26.39 -38.08
C ASP A 542 21.60 -25.61 -37.38
N GLU A 543 22.06 -26.11 -36.23
CA GLU A 543 23.12 -25.47 -35.44
C GLU A 543 24.43 -25.30 -36.23
N GLU A 544 24.74 -26.20 -37.17
CA GLU A 544 25.97 -26.12 -37.98
C GLU A 544 25.89 -25.01 -39.03
N ALA A 545 24.75 -24.90 -39.75
CA ALA A 545 24.54 -23.81 -40.70
C ALA A 545 24.47 -22.43 -40.01
N ILE A 546 23.86 -22.39 -38.81
CA ILE A 546 23.83 -21.18 -37.98
C ILE A 546 25.26 -20.82 -37.56
N ALA A 547 26.02 -21.75 -36.99
CA ALA A 547 27.39 -21.49 -36.57
C ALA A 547 28.30 -21.03 -37.72
N ALA A 548 28.11 -21.56 -38.93
CA ALA A 548 28.84 -21.13 -40.13
C ALA A 548 28.45 -19.74 -40.65
N SER A 549 27.26 -19.24 -40.27
CA SER A 549 26.73 -17.94 -40.70
C SER A 549 26.97 -16.82 -39.68
N LEU A 550 27.42 -17.17 -38.47
CA LEU A 550 27.80 -16.23 -37.43
C LEU A 550 29.19 -15.63 -37.68
N THR A 551 29.46 -14.48 -37.07
CA THR A 551 30.84 -13.96 -36.99
C THR A 551 31.74 -14.95 -36.23
N PRO A 552 33.07 -14.99 -36.50
CA PRO A 552 33.98 -15.90 -35.79
C PRO A 552 33.89 -15.78 -34.26
N GLU A 553 33.72 -14.56 -33.77
CA GLU A 553 33.55 -14.26 -32.35
C GLU A 553 32.22 -14.81 -31.81
N SER A 554 31.10 -14.57 -32.49
CA SER A 554 29.78 -15.09 -32.10
C SER A 554 29.71 -16.61 -32.20
N ALA A 555 30.38 -17.22 -33.19
CA ALA A 555 30.49 -18.66 -33.34
C ALA A 555 31.29 -19.31 -32.19
N GLU A 556 32.36 -18.67 -31.72
CA GLU A 556 33.12 -19.12 -30.55
C GLU A 556 32.25 -19.09 -29.28
N VAL A 557 31.52 -18.00 -29.06
CA VAL A 557 30.60 -17.86 -27.93
C VAL A 557 29.51 -18.92 -28.00
N PHE A 558 28.89 -19.09 -29.17
CA PHE A 558 27.84 -20.09 -29.40
C PHE A 558 28.35 -21.51 -29.10
N ALA A 559 29.55 -21.86 -29.56
CA ALA A 559 30.16 -23.17 -29.30
C ALA A 559 30.45 -23.43 -27.81
N GLN A 560 30.74 -22.38 -27.02
CA GLN A 560 30.99 -22.48 -25.58
C GLN A 560 29.71 -22.66 -24.75
N LEU A 561 28.54 -22.31 -25.29
CA LEU A 561 27.27 -22.47 -24.60
C LEU A 561 26.84 -23.94 -24.52
N PRO A 562 26.26 -24.40 -23.40
CA PRO A 562 25.69 -25.73 -23.29
C PRO A 562 24.57 -25.96 -24.33
N PRO A 563 24.37 -27.20 -24.83
CA PRO A 563 23.36 -27.49 -25.85
C PRO A 563 21.95 -26.99 -25.51
N GLY A 564 21.50 -27.16 -24.26
CA GLY A 564 20.19 -26.65 -23.82
C GLY A 564 20.04 -25.13 -23.96
N ILE A 565 21.08 -24.36 -23.61
CA ILE A 565 21.08 -22.90 -23.73
C ILE A 565 21.08 -22.47 -25.21
N ARG A 566 21.80 -23.19 -26.07
CA ARG A 566 21.79 -22.92 -27.53
C ARG A 566 20.39 -23.13 -28.09
N SER A 567 19.74 -24.25 -27.76
CA SER A 567 18.35 -24.52 -28.17
C SER A 567 17.39 -23.45 -27.67
N GLU A 568 17.54 -22.97 -26.43
CA GLU A 568 16.70 -21.91 -25.86
C GLU A 568 16.91 -20.55 -26.54
N LEU A 569 18.13 -20.20 -26.96
CA LEU A 569 18.41 -18.97 -27.73
C LEU A 569 17.82 -19.01 -29.15
N LEU A 570 17.69 -20.21 -29.72
CA LEU A 570 17.10 -20.45 -31.04
C LEU A 570 15.56 -20.58 -31.01
N ALA A 571 14.94 -20.60 -29.82
CA ALA A 571 13.50 -20.75 -29.66
C ALA A 571 12.71 -19.54 -30.21
N GLU A 572 11.41 -19.77 -30.50
CA GLU A 572 10.51 -18.72 -30.97
C GLU A 572 10.46 -17.52 -30.03
N ARG A 573 10.52 -16.32 -30.62
CA ARG A 573 10.32 -15.04 -29.90
C ARG A 573 8.85 -14.88 -29.51
N ASP A 574 8.59 -14.03 -28.52
CA ASP A 574 7.21 -13.73 -28.14
C ASP A 574 6.51 -12.79 -29.15
N PRO A 575 5.20 -12.52 -28.99
CA PRO A 575 4.46 -11.62 -29.88
C PRO A 575 5.03 -10.19 -29.96
N HIS A 576 5.90 -9.80 -29.03
CA HIS A 576 6.55 -8.49 -29.01
C HIS A 576 7.97 -8.52 -29.60
N GLY A 577 8.49 -9.69 -29.98
CA GLY A 577 9.81 -9.89 -30.60
C GLY A 577 10.95 -10.18 -29.61
N ASN A 578 10.65 -10.43 -28.34
CA ASN A 578 11.64 -10.61 -27.29
C ASN A 578 12.09 -12.07 -27.14
N VAL A 579 13.34 -12.28 -26.72
CA VAL A 579 13.85 -13.58 -26.30
C VAL A 579 13.10 -14.05 -25.04
N GLN A 580 12.91 -15.37 -24.89
CA GLN A 580 12.27 -15.97 -23.72
C GLN A 580 13.30 -16.26 -22.62
N VAL A 581 13.96 -15.22 -22.10
CA VAL A 581 15.07 -15.36 -21.14
C VAL A 581 14.69 -16.08 -19.83
N SER A 582 13.39 -16.18 -19.49
CA SER A 582 12.92 -16.96 -18.34
C SER A 582 13.23 -18.45 -18.46
N HIS A 583 13.20 -18.98 -19.69
CA HIS A 583 13.54 -20.37 -19.97
C HIS A 583 15.05 -20.59 -19.92
N ILE A 584 15.85 -19.55 -20.18
CA ILE A 584 17.31 -19.63 -20.15
C ILE A 584 17.82 -19.88 -18.73
N GLU A 585 18.42 -21.04 -18.50
CA GLU A 585 18.95 -21.46 -17.19
C GLU A 585 20.30 -20.77 -16.88
N THR A 586 20.32 -19.43 -16.88
CA THR A 586 21.51 -18.58 -16.69
C THR A 586 22.26 -18.90 -15.39
N GLU A 587 21.56 -19.23 -14.31
CA GLU A 587 22.17 -19.65 -13.05
C GLU A 587 22.97 -20.95 -13.18
N LYS A 588 22.45 -21.92 -13.93
CA LYS A 588 23.15 -23.19 -14.18
C LYS A 588 24.32 -23.01 -15.13
N LEU A 589 24.18 -22.12 -16.13
CA LEU A 589 25.28 -21.71 -17.00
C LEU A 589 26.43 -21.13 -16.17
N LEU A 590 26.14 -20.13 -15.33
CA LEU A 590 27.15 -19.49 -14.48
C LEU A 590 27.76 -20.47 -13.48
N ILE A 591 26.98 -21.36 -12.85
CA ILE A 591 27.53 -22.42 -11.98
C ILE A 591 28.59 -23.25 -12.72
N LYS A 592 28.29 -23.72 -13.94
CA LYS A 592 29.22 -24.56 -14.73
C LYS A 592 30.50 -23.81 -15.07
N LEU A 593 30.39 -22.56 -15.52
CA LEU A 593 31.54 -21.76 -15.92
C LEU A 593 32.40 -21.35 -14.72
N VAL A 594 31.77 -20.96 -13.60
CA VAL A 594 32.48 -20.65 -12.35
C VAL A 594 33.17 -21.90 -11.78
N ALA A 595 32.53 -23.06 -11.83
CA ALA A 595 33.16 -24.32 -11.40
C ALA A 595 34.40 -24.65 -12.24
N ALA A 596 34.33 -24.48 -13.56
CA ALA A 596 35.46 -24.70 -14.47
C ALA A 596 36.61 -23.71 -14.19
N GLU A 597 36.29 -22.43 -13.97
CA GLU A 597 37.28 -21.40 -13.64
C GLU A 597 37.94 -21.66 -12.28
N LEU A 598 37.17 -22.03 -11.25
CA LEU A 598 37.72 -22.39 -9.94
C LEU A 598 38.57 -23.66 -9.99
N ALA A 599 38.19 -24.66 -10.82
CA ALA A 599 39.01 -25.85 -11.05
C ALA A 599 40.35 -25.48 -11.70
N ARG A 600 40.35 -24.59 -12.70
CA ARG A 600 41.57 -24.06 -13.33
C ARG A 600 42.45 -23.36 -12.30
N ARG A 601 41.87 -22.51 -11.44
CA ARG A 601 42.58 -21.81 -10.35
C ARG A 601 43.11 -22.79 -9.29
N LYS A 602 42.41 -23.90 -9.04
CA LYS A 602 42.86 -24.96 -8.13
C LYS A 602 44.11 -25.66 -8.62
N VAL A 603 44.16 -25.99 -9.91
CA VAL A 603 45.36 -26.56 -10.56
C VAL A 603 46.52 -25.56 -10.50
N ALA A 604 46.26 -24.27 -10.70
CA ALA A 604 47.26 -23.21 -10.59
C ALA A 604 47.66 -22.85 -9.15
N GLY A 605 47.06 -23.47 -8.12
CA GLY A 605 47.33 -23.20 -6.70
C GLY A 605 46.73 -21.90 -6.15
N ALA A 606 46.01 -21.13 -6.97
CA ALA A 606 45.36 -19.87 -6.60
C ALA A 606 44.01 -20.04 -5.88
N TYR A 607 43.46 -21.26 -5.84
CA TYR A 607 42.23 -21.59 -5.10
C TYR A 607 42.39 -22.87 -4.30
N LYS A 608 42.16 -22.81 -2.99
CA LYS A 608 42.29 -23.97 -2.07
C LYS A 608 40.96 -24.42 -1.46
N GLY A 609 39.86 -23.75 -1.82
CA GLY A 609 38.54 -24.00 -1.27
C GLY A 609 37.83 -25.25 -1.81
N LYS A 610 36.61 -25.43 -1.31
CA LYS A 610 35.63 -26.37 -1.84
C LYS A 610 34.48 -25.56 -2.46
N PHE A 611 34.02 -25.99 -3.62
CA PHE A 611 32.89 -25.38 -4.30
C PHE A 611 31.79 -26.42 -4.46
N ALA A 612 30.65 -26.15 -3.83
CA ALA A 612 29.40 -26.87 -4.04
C ALA A 612 28.30 -25.82 -4.22
N SER A 613 27.37 -26.06 -5.12
CA SER A 613 26.40 -25.06 -5.54
C SER A 613 24.98 -25.61 -5.58
N LEU A 614 24.02 -24.71 -5.37
CA LEU A 614 22.59 -24.94 -5.54
C LEU A 614 22.01 -23.84 -6.42
N ALA A 615 21.13 -24.22 -7.34
CA ALA A 615 20.44 -23.30 -8.23
C ALA A 615 19.01 -23.06 -7.73
N HIS A 616 18.57 -21.80 -7.74
CA HIS A 616 17.22 -21.39 -7.39
C HIS A 616 16.68 -20.45 -8.45
N PHE A 617 15.37 -20.48 -8.68
CA PHE A 617 14.69 -19.55 -9.58
C PHE A 617 13.45 -18.99 -8.90
N PHE A 618 13.50 -17.71 -8.53
CA PHE A 618 12.38 -17.02 -7.89
C PHE A 618 11.67 -16.09 -8.84
N GLY A 619 10.35 -16.20 -8.93
CA GLY A 619 9.55 -15.36 -9.82
C GLY A 619 8.05 -15.46 -9.68
N TYR A 620 7.48 -16.59 -10.09
CA TYR A 620 6.04 -16.77 -10.17
C TYR A 620 5.35 -16.62 -8.80
N GLU A 621 6.00 -17.07 -7.74
CA GLU A 621 5.56 -16.96 -6.36
C GLU A 621 5.42 -15.52 -5.86
N GLY A 622 6.20 -14.57 -6.39
CA GLY A 622 6.13 -13.14 -6.05
C GLY A 622 5.08 -12.36 -6.85
N ARG A 623 4.56 -12.94 -7.95
CA ARG A 623 3.60 -12.27 -8.85
C ARG A 623 2.15 -12.37 -8.39
N CYS A 624 1.84 -13.38 -7.58
CA CYS A 624 0.49 -13.76 -7.16
C CYS A 624 0.34 -13.80 -5.64
N SER A 625 1.24 -13.17 -4.91
CA SER A 625 1.19 -13.05 -3.45
C SER A 625 0.08 -12.08 -3.02
N LEU A 626 -0.32 -12.11 -1.75
CA LEU A 626 -1.19 -11.07 -1.20
C LEU A 626 -0.48 -9.71 -1.28
N PRO A 627 -1.13 -8.65 -1.80
CA PRO A 627 -0.50 -7.34 -1.90
C PRO A 627 -0.20 -6.79 -0.51
N SER A 628 0.98 -6.22 -0.32
CA SER A 628 1.31 -5.46 0.89
C SER A 628 0.30 -4.32 1.12
N ASN A 629 0.23 -3.78 2.34
CA ASN A 629 -0.64 -2.62 2.61
C ASN A 629 -0.35 -1.45 1.65
N PHE A 630 0.90 -1.28 1.23
CA PHE A 630 1.31 -0.25 0.27
C PHE A 630 0.69 -0.50 -1.10
N ASP A 631 0.93 -1.67 -1.70
CA ASP A 631 0.37 -1.99 -3.02
C ASP A 631 -1.16 -2.05 -2.98
N ALA A 632 -1.76 -2.53 -1.89
CA ALA A 632 -3.21 -2.57 -1.70
C ALA A 632 -3.83 -1.17 -1.72
N THR A 633 -3.23 -0.21 -1.00
CA THR A 633 -3.67 1.19 -0.93
C THR A 633 -3.40 1.92 -2.25
N TYR A 634 -2.19 1.77 -2.78
CA TYR A 634 -1.76 2.39 -4.04
C TYR A 634 -2.63 1.93 -5.23
N CYS A 635 -2.88 0.63 -5.35
CA CYS A 635 -3.74 0.08 -6.40
C CYS A 635 -5.18 0.55 -6.29
N ASN A 636 -5.73 0.64 -5.07
CA ASN A 636 -7.08 1.16 -4.89
C ASN A 636 -7.18 2.63 -5.35
N ALA A 637 -6.20 3.47 -4.97
CA ALA A 637 -6.13 4.86 -5.42
C ALA A 637 -5.99 4.98 -6.94
N LEU A 638 -5.14 4.16 -7.58
CA LEU A 638 -5.03 4.08 -9.04
C LEU A 638 -6.35 3.70 -9.72
N GLY A 639 -7.10 2.75 -9.15
CA GLY A 639 -8.41 2.34 -9.66
C GLY A 639 -9.43 3.49 -9.60
N GLN A 640 -9.46 4.22 -8.49
CA GLN A 640 -10.32 5.40 -8.35
C GLN A 640 -9.92 6.51 -9.32
N ALA A 641 -8.62 6.78 -9.48
CA ALA A 641 -8.10 7.76 -10.43
C ALA A 641 -8.47 7.41 -11.87
N ALA A 642 -8.34 6.13 -12.26
CA ALA A 642 -8.74 5.66 -13.60
C ALA A 642 -10.23 5.87 -13.86
N GLY A 643 -11.09 5.58 -12.87
CA GLY A 643 -12.52 5.86 -12.94
C GLY A 643 -12.82 7.35 -13.16
N ALA A 644 -12.13 8.22 -12.41
CA ALA A 644 -12.26 9.67 -12.53
C ALA A 644 -11.79 10.22 -13.88
N LEU A 645 -10.68 9.72 -14.41
CA LEU A 645 -10.19 10.09 -15.74
C LEU A 645 -11.20 9.75 -16.83
N VAL A 646 -11.82 8.56 -16.78
CA VAL A 646 -12.86 8.19 -17.75
C VAL A 646 -14.12 9.05 -17.59
N ALA A 647 -14.57 9.27 -16.35
CA ALA A 647 -15.75 10.10 -16.06
C ALA A 647 -15.59 11.55 -16.56
N THR A 648 -14.37 12.07 -16.49
CA THR A 648 -13.99 13.41 -16.97
C THR A 648 -13.53 13.42 -18.44
N LYS A 649 -13.80 12.33 -19.18
CA LYS A 649 -13.59 12.16 -20.63
C LYS A 649 -12.13 12.22 -21.09
N GLN A 650 -11.19 11.94 -20.21
CA GLN A 650 -9.77 11.85 -20.56
C GLN A 650 -9.49 10.53 -21.30
N THR A 651 -8.56 10.54 -22.26
CA THR A 651 -8.17 9.36 -23.05
C THR A 651 -6.70 9.44 -23.45
N GLY A 652 -6.05 8.30 -23.66
CA GLY A 652 -4.63 8.26 -24.00
C GLY A 652 -3.72 8.65 -22.83
N VAL A 653 -4.22 8.54 -21.60
CA VAL A 653 -3.50 8.88 -20.37
C VAL A 653 -3.32 7.62 -19.50
N MET A 654 -2.27 7.60 -18.70
CA MET A 654 -2.03 6.62 -17.65
C MET A 654 -2.42 7.22 -16.30
N ALA A 655 -3.21 6.52 -15.49
CA ALA A 655 -3.55 6.94 -14.14
C ALA A 655 -2.28 7.03 -13.27
N THR A 656 -2.16 8.14 -12.52
CA THR A 656 -1.02 8.40 -11.64
C THR A 656 -1.46 8.64 -10.21
N VAL A 657 -0.62 8.22 -9.27
CA VAL A 657 -0.67 8.66 -7.87
C VAL A 657 0.75 9.08 -7.51
N ALA A 658 0.90 10.31 -7.03
CA ALA A 658 2.16 10.93 -6.68
C ALA A 658 2.19 11.29 -5.18
N GLU A 659 3.31 11.86 -4.75
CA GLU A 659 3.62 12.11 -3.33
C GLU A 659 3.59 10.84 -2.47
N LEU A 660 4.01 9.70 -3.04
CA LEU A 660 3.98 8.40 -2.36
C LEU A 660 4.82 8.37 -1.09
N GLN A 661 5.75 9.31 -0.90
CA GLN A 661 6.54 9.48 0.33
C GLN A 661 5.74 10.06 1.51
N LEU A 662 4.59 10.68 1.24
CA LEU A 662 3.68 11.22 2.25
C LEU A 662 2.64 10.17 2.68
N PRO A 663 1.94 10.37 3.80
CA PRO A 663 0.79 9.54 4.17
C PRO A 663 -0.26 9.49 3.05
N ALA A 664 -0.99 8.38 2.94
CA ALA A 664 -1.93 8.17 1.83
C ALA A 664 -3.03 9.24 1.70
N THR A 665 -3.34 9.94 2.81
CA THR A 665 -4.29 11.07 2.83
C THR A 665 -3.78 12.32 2.13
N GLN A 666 -2.49 12.40 1.83
CA GLN A 666 -1.83 13.53 1.17
C GLN A 666 -1.37 13.20 -0.25
N TRP A 667 -1.66 11.99 -0.75
CA TRP A 667 -1.34 11.60 -2.12
C TRP A 667 -2.13 12.43 -3.12
N THR A 668 -1.47 12.79 -4.22
CA THR A 668 -2.10 13.47 -5.35
C THR A 668 -2.43 12.45 -6.44
N VAL A 669 -3.55 12.65 -7.14
CA VAL A 669 -4.03 11.72 -8.17
C VAL A 669 -4.28 12.45 -9.49
N GLY A 670 -4.04 11.77 -10.60
CA GLY A 670 -4.08 12.40 -11.90
C GLY A 670 -3.91 11.42 -13.06
N GLY A 671 -3.47 11.96 -14.20
CA GLY A 671 -3.08 11.18 -15.37
C GLY A 671 -1.89 11.81 -16.10
N THR A 672 -0.95 10.98 -16.55
CA THR A 672 0.15 11.39 -17.43
C THR A 672 -0.13 10.93 -18.87
N PRO A 673 0.11 11.74 -19.91
CA PRO A 673 -0.07 11.34 -21.30
C PRO A 673 0.80 10.13 -21.65
N LEU A 674 0.23 9.07 -22.22
CA LEU A 674 0.96 7.86 -22.58
C LEU A 674 2.11 8.15 -23.56
N LEU A 675 1.89 9.10 -24.48
CA LEU A 675 2.89 9.51 -25.47
C LEU A 675 4.13 10.14 -24.83
N SER A 676 4.00 10.80 -23.67
CA SER A 676 5.14 11.37 -22.96
C SER A 676 6.18 10.32 -22.57
N MET A 677 5.76 9.06 -22.46
CA MET A 677 6.62 7.94 -22.09
C MET A 677 7.21 7.20 -23.29
N MET A 678 6.87 7.58 -24.53
CA MET A 678 7.25 6.83 -25.73
C MET A 678 8.60 7.23 -26.32
N HIS A 679 9.24 6.26 -26.97
CA HIS A 679 10.38 6.42 -27.86
C HIS A 679 10.25 5.47 -29.06
N LEU A 680 11.12 5.61 -30.06
CA LEU A 680 11.22 4.62 -31.13
C LEU A 680 12.16 3.48 -30.73
N GLU A 681 11.70 2.26 -30.92
CA GLU A 681 12.50 1.04 -30.78
C GLU A 681 12.43 0.22 -32.07
N ARG A 682 13.57 -0.31 -32.51
CA ARG A 682 13.66 -1.18 -33.70
C ARG A 682 13.20 -2.61 -33.34
N ARG A 683 12.03 -3.03 -33.79
CA ARG A 683 11.49 -4.40 -33.58
C ARG A 683 11.20 -5.08 -34.92
N ALA A 684 11.78 -6.26 -35.14
CA ALA A 684 11.65 -7.03 -36.39
C ALA A 684 11.95 -6.20 -37.66
N GLY A 685 13.05 -5.42 -37.62
CA GLY A 685 13.46 -4.59 -38.75
C GLY A 685 12.54 -3.41 -39.06
N ARG A 686 11.71 -2.96 -38.12
CA ARG A 686 10.88 -1.73 -38.25
C ARG A 686 10.94 -0.90 -36.98
N ASP A 687 10.89 0.42 -37.13
CA ASP A 687 10.84 1.34 -35.99
C ASP A 687 9.40 1.41 -35.50
N LYS A 688 9.19 1.15 -34.21
CA LYS A 688 7.87 1.17 -33.59
C LYS A 688 7.88 2.13 -32.39
N PRO A 689 6.84 2.96 -32.22
CA PRO A 689 6.68 3.74 -31.00
C PRO A 689 6.30 2.80 -29.86
N VAL A 690 7.11 2.81 -28.80
CA VAL A 690 6.91 1.99 -27.61
C VAL A 690 7.25 2.79 -26.35
N ILE A 691 6.58 2.47 -25.25
CA ILE A 691 6.91 3.07 -23.95
C ILE A 691 8.34 2.68 -23.56
N LYS A 692 9.15 3.68 -23.21
CA LYS A 692 10.53 3.48 -22.77
C LYS A 692 10.54 2.84 -21.38
N LYS A 693 11.24 1.72 -21.25
CA LYS A 693 11.53 1.08 -19.97
C LYS A 693 12.55 1.91 -19.20
N ALA A 694 12.28 2.17 -17.92
CA ALA A 694 13.21 2.80 -17.00
C ALA A 694 14.19 1.76 -16.45
N LEU A 695 15.48 2.05 -16.56
CA LEU A 695 16.57 1.17 -16.12
C LEU A 695 17.04 1.53 -14.71
N VAL A 696 17.92 0.71 -14.14
CA VAL A 696 18.73 1.12 -12.99
C VAL A 696 19.62 2.28 -13.40
N ASP A 697 19.47 3.39 -12.70
CA ASP A 697 20.36 4.54 -12.83
C ASP A 697 21.62 4.28 -11.99
N LEU A 698 22.76 4.07 -12.65
CA LEU A 698 24.06 3.85 -12.00
C LEU A 698 24.54 5.08 -11.22
N GLU A 699 24.02 6.27 -11.53
CA GLU A 699 24.29 7.48 -10.77
C GLU A 699 23.22 7.77 -9.71
N GLY A 700 22.15 6.96 -9.68
CA GLY A 700 21.01 7.11 -8.80
C GLY A 700 21.31 6.72 -7.35
N PRO A 701 20.51 7.21 -6.39
CA PRO A 701 20.73 6.99 -4.97
C PRO A 701 20.68 5.50 -4.58
N ALA A 702 19.84 4.70 -5.25
CA ALA A 702 19.73 3.27 -4.98
C ALA A 702 20.99 2.49 -5.36
N PHE A 703 21.57 2.75 -6.54
CA PHE A 703 22.80 2.07 -6.98
C PHE A 703 24.01 2.54 -6.18
N LYS A 704 24.16 3.86 -5.94
CA LYS A 704 25.24 4.40 -5.11
C LYS A 704 25.26 3.81 -3.70
N ALA A 705 24.08 3.63 -3.10
CA ALA A 705 23.96 2.94 -1.82
C ALA A 705 24.48 1.49 -1.93
N PHE A 706 24.02 0.73 -2.92
CA PHE A 706 24.51 -0.63 -3.18
C PHE A 706 26.04 -0.70 -3.39
N ASP A 707 26.58 0.14 -4.28
CA ASP A 707 27.99 0.16 -4.64
C ASP A 707 28.90 0.48 -3.45
N SER A 708 28.48 1.41 -2.58
CA SER A 708 29.25 1.78 -1.39
C SER A 708 29.45 0.64 -0.38
N TRP A 709 28.58 -0.39 -0.40
CA TRP A 709 28.59 -1.48 0.57
C TRP A 709 28.92 -2.85 -0.01
N ARG A 710 28.76 -3.08 -1.32
CA ARG A 710 28.93 -4.40 -1.94
C ARG A 710 30.29 -5.07 -1.65
N GLY A 711 31.37 -4.28 -1.53
CA GLY A 711 32.69 -4.81 -1.16
C GLY A 711 32.73 -5.40 0.25
N GLN A 712 32.02 -4.78 1.21
CA GLN A 712 31.90 -5.31 2.57
C GLN A 712 31.00 -6.54 2.60
N TRP A 713 29.90 -6.54 1.83
CA TRP A 713 28.96 -7.66 1.73
C TRP A 713 29.59 -8.90 1.09
N ALA A 714 30.50 -8.71 0.13
CA ALA A 714 31.29 -9.79 -0.45
C ALA A 714 32.19 -10.46 0.61
N ALA A 715 32.83 -9.67 1.47
CA ALA A 715 33.77 -10.18 2.46
C ALA A 715 33.09 -10.81 3.69
N GLN A 716 32.02 -10.19 4.21
CA GLN A 716 31.41 -10.53 5.50
C GLN A 716 30.17 -11.43 5.38
N ASP A 717 29.71 -11.97 6.53
CA ASP A 717 28.52 -12.84 6.64
C ASP A 717 27.39 -12.16 7.43
N TRP A 718 27.10 -10.91 7.13
CA TRP A 718 26.04 -10.16 7.81
C TRP A 718 24.67 -10.46 7.16
N CYS A 719 24.26 -11.74 7.16
CA CYS A 719 22.98 -12.17 6.59
C CYS A 719 21.80 -11.84 7.53
N ARG A 720 20.65 -11.45 6.99
CA ARG A 720 19.39 -11.30 7.72
C ARG A 720 18.22 -11.83 6.89
N SER A 721 17.19 -12.33 7.56
CA SER A 721 15.89 -12.60 6.95
C SER A 721 14.91 -11.51 7.37
N PRO A 722 14.27 -10.79 6.43
CA PRO A 722 13.31 -9.72 6.76
C PRO A 722 11.98 -10.25 7.31
N GLY A 723 11.76 -11.56 7.26
CA GLY A 723 10.49 -12.18 7.63
C GLY A 723 9.37 -11.95 6.60
N PRO A 724 8.20 -12.55 6.84
CA PRO A 724 7.05 -12.45 5.94
C PRO A 724 6.36 -11.08 6.05
N ILE A 725 5.64 -10.71 4.99
CA ILE A 725 4.80 -9.50 4.95
C ILE A 725 3.81 -9.53 6.12
N GLN A 726 3.78 -8.45 6.90
CA GLN A 726 2.80 -8.24 7.96
C GLN A 726 1.63 -7.39 7.45
N PHE A 727 0.40 -7.79 7.80
CA PHE A 727 -0.83 -7.11 7.39
C PHE A 727 -1.55 -6.42 8.55
N ASP A 728 -1.09 -6.61 9.78
CA ASP A 728 -1.66 -5.91 10.92
C ASP A 728 -1.36 -4.41 10.84
N SER A 729 -2.16 -3.61 11.54
CA SER A 729 -2.08 -2.15 11.47
C SER A 729 -0.89 -1.54 12.20
N SER A 730 0.07 -2.34 12.70
CA SER A 730 1.28 -1.82 13.35
C SER A 730 2.11 -0.99 12.35
N SER A 731 2.91 -0.04 12.85
CA SER A 731 3.74 0.85 12.02
C SER A 731 4.69 0.10 11.07
N PHE A 732 4.97 -1.17 11.35
CA PHE A 732 5.89 -2.01 10.58
C PHE A 732 5.25 -2.62 9.31
N GLY A 733 3.93 -2.87 9.29
CA GLY A 733 3.22 -3.41 8.11
C GLY A 733 2.98 -2.38 7.00
N ASP A 734 3.14 -1.09 7.31
CA ASP A 734 2.77 0.05 6.47
C ASP A 734 3.98 0.72 5.78
N VAL A 735 5.13 0.04 5.69
CA VAL A 735 6.37 0.60 5.12
C VAL A 735 6.53 0.22 3.65
N ALA A 736 6.78 1.19 2.78
CA ALA A 736 7.11 0.93 1.37
C ALA A 736 8.55 0.44 1.19
N CYS A 737 8.84 -0.19 0.05
CA CYS A 737 10.16 -0.68 -0.32
C CYS A 737 11.21 0.44 -0.31
N ILE A 738 12.46 0.08 0.01
CA ILE A 738 13.49 1.11 0.17
C ILE A 738 13.81 1.85 -1.12
N SER A 739 13.74 1.21 -2.30
CA SER A 739 14.12 1.93 -3.52
C SER A 739 13.25 3.17 -3.68
N LEU A 740 11.97 3.06 -3.36
CA LEU A 740 11.07 4.20 -3.31
C LEU A 740 11.48 5.20 -2.21
N ALA A 741 11.85 4.73 -1.02
CA ALA A 741 12.35 5.60 0.05
C ALA A 741 13.68 6.32 -0.27
N LEU A 742 14.64 5.67 -0.93
CA LEU A 742 15.91 6.28 -1.36
C LEU A 742 15.70 7.30 -2.48
N GLU A 743 14.81 6.98 -3.43
CA GLU A 743 14.51 7.84 -4.56
C GLU A 743 13.60 9.03 -4.18
N ARG A 744 12.70 8.87 -3.19
CA ARG A 744 11.65 9.87 -2.88
C ARG A 744 11.65 10.41 -1.45
N ASN A 745 12.41 9.81 -0.53
CA ASN A 745 12.35 10.16 0.90
C ASN A 745 13.74 10.17 1.58
N HIS A 746 14.81 10.37 0.81
CA HIS A 746 16.20 10.40 1.30
C HIS A 746 16.60 9.17 2.16
N GLY A 747 16.00 8.02 1.88
CA GLY A 747 16.22 6.77 2.62
C GLY A 747 15.37 6.60 3.88
N MET A 748 14.53 7.58 4.25
CA MET A 748 13.57 7.45 5.37
C MET A 748 12.37 6.57 4.98
N PRO A 749 11.80 5.77 5.90
CA PRO A 749 10.72 4.86 5.57
C PRO A 749 9.47 5.67 5.20
N ILE A 750 8.82 5.23 4.14
CA ILE A 750 7.53 5.77 3.72
C ILE A 750 6.46 5.05 4.54
N ARG A 751 5.74 5.78 5.40
CA ARG A 751 4.64 5.25 6.23
C ARG A 751 3.29 5.61 5.60
N LEU A 752 2.42 4.62 5.41
CA LEU A 752 1.08 4.84 4.83
C LEU A 752 0.13 5.66 5.72
N LYS A 753 0.29 5.56 7.04
CA LYS A 753 -0.48 6.32 8.02
C LYS A 753 0.40 7.44 8.58
N GLY A 754 -0.18 8.63 8.74
CA GLY A 754 0.42 9.66 9.57
C GLY A 754 0.51 9.10 10.99
N SER A 755 1.71 9.06 11.57
CA SER A 755 1.82 8.93 13.02
C SER A 755 1.01 10.08 13.62
N GLY A 756 0.08 9.78 14.51
CA GLY A 756 -0.63 10.77 15.32
C GLY A 756 0.28 11.54 16.29
N ASP A 757 1.57 11.65 16.00
CA ASP A 757 2.54 12.37 16.80
C ASP A 757 2.67 13.78 16.24
N GLY A 758 1.66 14.59 16.53
CA GLY A 758 1.94 15.98 16.85
C GLY A 758 2.83 15.99 18.10
N ALA A 759 4.02 16.58 17.97
CA ALA A 759 4.97 16.88 19.04
C ALA A 759 5.72 15.71 19.70
N ALA A 760 6.95 15.47 19.22
CA ALA A 760 8.16 15.77 20.00
C ALA A 760 9.38 15.37 19.16
N GLY A 761 10.26 16.33 18.89
CA GLY A 761 11.65 15.98 18.63
C GLY A 761 12.12 15.13 19.80
N VAL A 762 12.58 13.91 19.50
CA VAL A 762 13.28 13.09 20.49
C VAL A 762 14.55 13.87 20.83
N ALA A 763 14.47 14.58 21.96
CA ALA A 763 15.59 15.23 22.58
C ALA A 763 16.69 14.19 22.76
N ARG A 764 17.89 14.57 22.31
CA ARG A 764 19.16 13.92 22.64
C ARG A 764 19.14 13.53 24.13
N ARG A 765 19.35 12.26 24.42
CA ARG A 765 20.10 11.86 25.60
C ARG A 765 21.38 11.24 25.11
N GLU A 766 22.43 12.06 25.13
CA GLU A 766 23.80 11.57 25.27
C GLU A 766 23.87 10.81 26.60
N GLU A 767 24.13 9.51 26.53
CA GLU A 767 24.96 8.74 27.45
C GLU A 767 25.35 7.40 26.81
#